data_AF-A0A0C2D878-F1
#
_entry.id   AF-A0A0C2D878-F1
#
_cell.length_a   1.000
_cell.length_b   1.000
_cell.length_c   1.000
_cell.angle_alpha   90.00
_cell.angle_beta   90.00
_cell.angle_gamma   90.00
#
_symmetry.space_group_name_H-M   'P 1'
#
loop_
_entity.id
_entity.type
_entity.pdbx_description
1 polymer ?
#
loop_
_entity_poly.entity_id
_entity_poly.type
_entity_poly.pdbx_seq_one_letter_code
_entity_poly.pdbx_strand_id
1 'polypeptide(L)'
;MDKKARLAATLRSGADASVLGSLSGADLSEANLRGADLRKADLSKADLSEADLSEADLSKADLSEAMRRGARLLRWKFFAKNMPPWMSDTRANLMSRANLSGADLSGANLSGANLSGANLRKADVSGADLRKANLGGADLRGAGLRGTDLRGTDLRRTDFRWTDLRGAEFGVSELSGAYVRGIRLDGSKLGGIKLSGAELRRVNFEAADLSGSDLSGADLSRAELSRADLSKADLSKADLSKADLSKAKLLGADLREAKLLWANLRGADLRKTDLRKTDLSRADLSKADLGKADLSGAHLARGRLAQTNLGRADLRGANLSGADLSEVNLGGANLHSANLRGANLRQANLGEAELGGADLREANLEAADLRGAELSGADLSRAKLQGTKLQGTKLQGAKLSGSILGRNDLSGVDLVGVDLHGVDLGGVDFLGVDFSRVDLRGATFLGVDFREAELRGIDFRRVDFSGANFSGANFGGGDFSGAKFSGTNLSGANFSNADFREANFRKANFSGANFSGANFGGGDFSGANFDGANLVGANLGGANLTGTDFRRGQLSGVNLSRANLSKAYLAGADLSGADLSGADLSGADLTATDLSGADLSGARLSGARLSGARLSGTDRSSADLRGAIPSGDDLHGSDLVGTDSMSLTIHVDLEALNVPVVGRLIAALQRSYAANTGGMLELVDSEPLPPQPPRQQKRDLTDVG
;
A
#
# COMPACT_ATOMS: atom_id res chain seq x y z
N MET A 1 -40.30 65.28 -46.55
CA MET A 1 -39.29 64.44 -47.23
C MET A 1 -39.24 63.11 -46.50
N ASP A 2 -39.26 62.01 -47.25
CA ASP A 2 -38.96 60.68 -46.72
C ASP A 2 -37.61 60.73 -45.97
N LYS A 3 -37.58 60.24 -44.72
CA LYS A 3 -36.35 60.21 -43.91
C LYS A 3 -35.25 59.41 -44.62
N LYS A 4 -35.63 58.38 -45.40
CA LYS A 4 -34.73 57.59 -46.26
C LYS A 4 -34.08 58.44 -47.35
N ALA A 5 -34.85 59.30 -48.01
CA ALA A 5 -34.36 60.18 -49.06
C ALA A 5 -33.44 61.28 -48.51
N ARG A 6 -33.74 61.82 -47.32
CA ARG A 6 -32.85 62.76 -46.62
C ARG A 6 -31.52 62.10 -46.26
N LEU A 7 -31.58 60.88 -45.70
CA LEU A 7 -30.39 60.10 -45.38
C LEU A 7 -29.56 59.79 -46.63
N ALA A 8 -30.19 59.31 -47.70
CA ALA A 8 -29.52 59.04 -48.96
C ALA A 8 -28.88 60.30 -49.59
N ALA A 9 -29.51 61.47 -49.45
CA ALA A 9 -28.94 62.74 -49.91
C ALA A 9 -27.74 63.17 -49.06
N THR A 10 -27.85 63.08 -47.73
CA THR A 10 -26.78 63.37 -46.76
C THR A 10 -25.56 62.48 -46.96
N LEU A 11 -25.77 61.19 -47.22
CA LEU A 11 -24.70 60.23 -47.52
C LEU A 11 -24.03 60.51 -48.87
N ARG A 12 -24.79 60.90 -49.91
CA ARG A 12 -24.22 61.31 -51.20
C ARG A 12 -23.41 62.61 -51.10
N SER A 13 -23.74 63.49 -50.16
CA SER A 13 -22.99 64.73 -49.92
C SER A 13 -21.77 64.55 -48.99
N GLY A 14 -21.51 63.33 -48.49
CA GLY A 14 -20.45 63.05 -47.53
C GLY A 14 -20.65 63.74 -46.17
N ALA A 15 -21.87 64.16 -45.86
CA ALA A 15 -22.21 64.86 -44.63
C ALA A 15 -22.55 63.85 -43.52
N ASP A 16 -22.20 64.19 -42.28
CA ASP A 16 -22.49 63.38 -41.10
C ASP A 16 -24.02 63.21 -40.91
N ALA A 17 -24.49 61.98 -40.71
CA ALA A 17 -25.91 61.70 -40.48
C ALA A 17 -26.41 62.25 -39.13
N SER A 18 -25.52 62.66 -38.23
CA SER A 18 -25.86 63.35 -36.98
C SER A 18 -26.65 64.64 -37.18
N VAL A 19 -26.60 65.23 -38.38
CA VAL A 19 -27.33 66.44 -38.76
C VAL A 19 -28.82 66.18 -39.03
N LEU A 20 -29.25 64.91 -39.13
CA LEU A 20 -30.62 64.53 -39.51
C LEU A 20 -31.64 64.47 -38.36
N GLY A 21 -31.21 64.63 -37.10
CA GLY A 21 -32.08 64.41 -35.93
C GLY A 21 -32.48 62.94 -35.77
N SER A 22 -33.55 62.64 -35.02
CA SER A 22 -33.97 61.24 -34.77
C SER A 22 -34.46 60.55 -36.06
N LEU A 23 -33.76 59.47 -36.43
CA LEU A 23 -34.13 58.54 -37.51
C LEU A 23 -35.09 57.45 -37.03
N SER A 24 -35.57 57.53 -35.79
CA SER A 24 -36.58 56.63 -35.25
C SER A 24 -37.82 56.62 -36.16
N GLY A 25 -38.26 55.42 -36.54
CA GLY A 25 -39.42 55.18 -37.40
C GLY A 25 -39.17 55.32 -38.90
N ALA A 26 -37.93 55.58 -39.34
CA ALA A 26 -37.59 55.68 -40.76
C ALA A 26 -37.63 54.31 -41.46
N ASP A 27 -38.18 54.22 -42.66
CA ASP A 27 -38.02 53.05 -43.53
C ASP A 27 -36.66 53.15 -44.25
N LEU A 28 -35.69 52.35 -43.85
CA LEU A 28 -34.35 52.24 -44.43
C LEU A 28 -34.09 50.85 -45.03
N SER A 29 -35.15 50.10 -45.35
CA SER A 29 -35.05 48.77 -45.98
C SER A 29 -34.24 48.82 -47.29
N GLU A 30 -33.40 47.82 -47.55
CA GLU A 30 -32.55 47.72 -48.76
C GLU A 30 -31.61 48.92 -48.99
N ALA A 31 -31.45 49.82 -48.02
CA ALA A 31 -30.62 51.00 -48.18
C ALA A 31 -29.13 50.62 -48.26
N ASN A 32 -28.40 51.23 -49.19
CA ASN A 32 -26.94 51.18 -49.20
C ASN A 32 -26.40 52.24 -48.23
N LEU A 33 -26.00 51.80 -47.05
CA LEU A 33 -25.46 52.59 -45.96
C LEU A 33 -23.98 52.26 -45.70
N ARG A 34 -23.30 51.69 -46.70
CA ARG A 34 -21.90 51.30 -46.59
C ARG A 34 -21.01 52.50 -46.24
N GLY A 35 -20.19 52.36 -45.21
CA GLY A 35 -19.27 53.42 -44.76
C GLY A 35 -19.93 54.64 -44.09
N ALA A 36 -21.23 54.58 -43.77
CA ALA A 36 -21.96 55.69 -43.15
C ALA A 36 -21.52 55.94 -41.69
N ASP A 37 -21.41 57.20 -41.27
CA ASP A 37 -21.27 57.59 -39.85
C ASP A 37 -22.65 57.76 -39.21
N LEU A 38 -23.00 56.84 -38.30
CA LEU A 38 -24.31 56.73 -37.65
C LEU A 38 -24.21 56.76 -36.11
N ARG A 39 -23.06 57.21 -35.56
CA ARG A 39 -22.75 57.10 -34.12
C ARG A 39 -23.73 57.76 -33.16
N LYS A 40 -24.39 58.82 -33.62
CA LYS A 40 -25.37 59.61 -32.85
C LYS A 40 -26.80 59.40 -33.34
N ALA A 41 -27.01 58.46 -34.27
CA ALA A 41 -28.32 58.21 -34.82
C ALA A 41 -29.18 57.46 -33.80
N ASP A 42 -30.32 58.04 -33.45
CA ASP A 42 -31.42 57.31 -32.83
C ASP A 42 -32.14 56.52 -33.92
N LEU A 43 -31.86 55.22 -34.00
CA LEU A 43 -32.44 54.25 -34.94
C LEU A 43 -33.45 53.34 -34.23
N SER A 44 -33.88 53.70 -33.02
CA SER A 44 -34.70 52.89 -32.12
C SER A 44 -36.05 52.44 -32.71
N LYS A 45 -36.49 52.86 -33.89
CA LYS A 45 -37.70 52.33 -34.58
C LYS A 45 -37.55 52.22 -36.10
N ALA A 46 -36.35 52.37 -36.64
CA ALA A 46 -36.12 52.33 -38.09
C ALA A 46 -36.30 50.90 -38.64
N ASP A 47 -36.74 50.75 -39.89
CA ASP A 47 -36.71 49.48 -40.64
C ASP A 47 -35.38 49.38 -41.40
N LEU A 48 -34.53 48.39 -41.10
CA LEU A 48 -33.20 48.19 -41.72
C LEU A 48 -33.12 46.87 -42.51
N SER A 49 -34.27 46.25 -42.79
CA SER A 49 -34.31 44.93 -43.43
C SER A 49 -33.54 44.94 -44.76
N GLU A 50 -32.60 44.00 -44.92
CA GLU A 50 -31.75 43.84 -46.13
C GLU A 50 -30.86 45.06 -46.48
N ALA A 51 -30.64 46.01 -45.57
CA ALA A 51 -29.72 47.12 -45.80
C ALA A 51 -28.25 46.65 -45.82
N ASP A 52 -27.42 47.27 -46.67
CA ASP A 52 -25.96 47.09 -46.64
C ASP A 52 -25.35 48.09 -45.67
N LEU A 53 -24.92 47.59 -44.52
CA LEU A 53 -24.30 48.35 -43.43
C LEU A 53 -22.79 48.05 -43.30
N SER A 54 -22.19 47.49 -44.35
CA SER A 54 -20.77 47.15 -44.36
C SER A 54 -19.92 48.38 -44.06
N GLU A 55 -18.88 48.25 -43.22
CA GLU A 55 -17.95 49.34 -42.89
C GLU A 55 -18.59 50.61 -42.29
N ALA A 56 -19.87 50.58 -41.90
CA ALA A 56 -20.53 51.72 -41.25
C ALA A 56 -20.05 51.87 -39.79
N ASP A 57 -20.01 53.12 -39.30
CA ASP A 57 -19.73 53.46 -37.91
C ASP A 57 -21.06 53.63 -37.15
N LEU A 58 -21.48 52.55 -36.49
CA LEU A 58 -22.69 52.45 -35.67
C LEU A 58 -22.35 52.54 -34.17
N SER A 59 -21.13 52.98 -33.82
CA SER A 59 -20.68 52.99 -32.44
C SER A 59 -21.55 53.93 -31.60
N LYS A 60 -22.04 53.45 -30.45
CA LYS A 60 -22.97 54.17 -29.55
C LYS A 60 -24.38 54.47 -30.12
N ALA A 61 -24.75 53.95 -31.29
CA ALA A 61 -26.11 54.08 -31.81
C ALA A 61 -27.15 53.33 -30.95
N ASP A 62 -28.38 53.85 -30.86
CA ASP A 62 -29.50 53.17 -30.20
C ASP A 62 -30.38 52.43 -31.23
N LEU A 63 -30.40 51.10 -31.15
CA LEU A 63 -31.19 50.20 -32.01
C LEU A 63 -32.28 49.45 -31.21
N SER A 64 -32.47 49.80 -29.94
CA SER A 64 -33.14 48.96 -28.95
C SER A 64 -34.64 48.69 -29.18
N GLU A 65 -35.43 49.68 -29.59
CA GLU A 65 -36.89 49.50 -29.77
C GLU A 65 -37.28 48.95 -31.15
N ALA A 66 -36.41 49.09 -32.17
CA ALA A 66 -36.61 48.57 -33.51
C ALA A 66 -36.53 47.03 -33.49
N MET A 67 -35.81 46.53 -32.49
CA MET A 67 -35.50 45.14 -32.25
C MET A 67 -36.45 44.46 -31.27
N ARG A 68 -37.21 45.20 -30.44
CA ARG A 68 -38.05 44.65 -29.35
C ARG A 68 -39.49 44.25 -29.73
N ARG A 69 -39.99 44.60 -30.92
CA ARG A 69 -41.39 44.32 -31.36
C ARG A 69 -41.62 42.85 -31.78
N GLY A 70 -41.12 41.91 -30.98
CA GLY A 70 -40.98 40.51 -31.33
C GLY A 70 -42.29 39.74 -31.62
N ALA A 71 -42.22 38.91 -32.67
CA ALA A 71 -42.89 37.61 -32.75
C ALA A 71 -41.95 36.61 -33.47
N ARG A 72 -41.76 35.41 -32.89
CA ARG A 72 -40.82 34.35 -33.31
C ARG A 72 -41.54 33.25 -34.12
N LEU A 73 -41.07 32.90 -35.33
CA LEU A 73 -40.17 31.79 -35.73
C LEU A 73 -40.69 30.35 -35.49
N LEU A 74 -40.85 29.57 -36.56
CA LEU A 74 -39.93 28.47 -36.92
C LEU A 74 -40.24 27.88 -38.31
N ARG A 75 -39.16 27.49 -38.99
CA ARG A 75 -39.09 26.83 -40.30
C ARG A 75 -40.14 25.71 -40.45
N TRP A 76 -40.74 25.58 -41.64
CA TRP A 76 -40.85 24.29 -42.34
C TRP A 76 -40.95 24.44 -43.86
N LYS A 77 -40.18 23.58 -44.54
CA LYS A 77 -40.16 23.39 -45.99
C LYS A 77 -41.37 22.54 -46.37
N PHE A 78 -42.24 23.01 -47.27
CA PHE A 78 -42.66 22.32 -48.51
C PHE A 78 -43.81 23.10 -49.19
N PHE A 79 -43.84 22.95 -50.52
CA PHE A 79 -44.82 23.49 -51.46
C PHE A 79 -46.30 23.30 -51.07
N ALA A 80 -47.13 24.31 -51.30
CA ALA A 80 -48.45 24.15 -51.95
C ALA A 80 -49.00 25.50 -52.41
N LYS A 81 -49.46 25.52 -53.67
CA LYS A 81 -50.36 26.54 -54.23
C LYS A 81 -51.64 26.60 -53.37
N ASN A 82 -52.10 27.82 -53.06
CA ASN A 82 -53.36 28.21 -52.41
C ASN A 82 -53.36 28.38 -50.87
N MET A 83 -53.18 29.62 -50.41
CA MET A 83 -53.75 30.18 -49.16
C MET A 83 -53.96 31.71 -49.30
N PRO A 84 -54.88 32.35 -48.52
CA PRO A 84 -55.79 33.40 -49.01
C PRO A 84 -55.35 34.86 -48.76
N PRO A 85 -56.05 35.86 -49.36
CA PRO A 85 -55.62 37.26 -49.45
C PRO A 85 -55.74 38.13 -48.18
N TRP A 86 -55.94 37.56 -46.98
CA TRP A 86 -56.20 38.34 -45.76
C TRP A 86 -55.24 38.06 -44.58
N MET A 87 -54.10 37.40 -44.83
CA MET A 87 -52.99 37.37 -43.86
C MET A 87 -51.94 38.45 -44.14
N SER A 88 -52.42 39.70 -44.17
CA SER A 88 -51.60 40.90 -44.05
C SER A 88 -51.28 41.15 -42.58
N ASP A 89 -50.06 40.80 -42.16
CA ASP A 89 -49.16 41.65 -41.37
C ASP A 89 -47.95 40.84 -40.87
N THR A 90 -47.09 40.50 -41.82
CA THR A 90 -45.81 39.81 -41.64
C THR A 90 -44.64 40.80 -41.67
N ARG A 91 -44.26 41.45 -40.56
CA ARG A 91 -43.05 42.29 -40.52
C ARG A 91 -42.36 42.34 -39.15
N ALA A 92 -41.28 41.58 -38.98
CA ALA A 92 -40.16 41.86 -38.07
C ALA A 92 -38.92 41.00 -38.43
N ASN A 93 -38.05 41.52 -39.31
CA ASN A 93 -36.81 40.87 -39.80
C ASN A 93 -35.67 41.92 -39.89
N LEU A 94 -35.38 42.62 -38.81
CA LEU A 94 -34.63 43.89 -38.88
C LEU A 94 -33.14 43.77 -39.26
N MET A 95 -32.43 42.74 -38.77
CA MET A 95 -30.99 42.52 -39.06
C MET A 95 -30.67 41.05 -39.35
N SER A 96 -31.69 40.22 -39.57
CA SER A 96 -31.45 38.82 -39.94
C SER A 96 -30.81 38.80 -41.31
N ARG A 97 -29.69 38.08 -41.45
CA ARG A 97 -28.87 38.00 -42.69
C ARG A 97 -28.26 39.32 -43.17
N ALA A 98 -28.35 40.40 -42.41
CA ALA A 98 -27.72 41.67 -42.76
C ALA A 98 -26.20 41.51 -42.93
N ASN A 99 -25.62 42.30 -43.84
CA ASN A 99 -24.17 42.36 -44.02
C ASN A 99 -23.59 43.48 -43.15
N LEU A 100 -22.97 43.08 -42.04
CA LEU A 100 -22.32 43.93 -41.04
C LEU A 100 -20.81 43.69 -41.02
N SER A 101 -20.23 43.17 -42.10
CA SER A 101 -18.80 42.87 -42.13
C SER A 101 -17.99 44.14 -41.97
N GLY A 102 -17.02 44.13 -41.06
CA GLY A 102 -16.15 45.27 -40.76
C GLY A 102 -16.83 46.48 -40.14
N ALA A 103 -18.11 46.40 -39.74
CA ALA A 103 -18.81 47.50 -39.09
C ALA A 103 -18.25 47.76 -37.68
N ASP A 104 -18.25 49.02 -37.24
CA ASP A 104 -17.97 49.40 -35.84
C ASP A 104 -19.30 49.52 -35.08
N LEU A 105 -19.57 48.51 -34.26
CA LEU A 105 -20.70 48.38 -33.35
C LEU A 105 -20.27 48.57 -31.89
N SER A 106 -19.09 49.14 -31.65
CA SER A 106 -18.55 49.26 -30.30
C SER A 106 -19.46 50.11 -29.40
N GLY A 107 -19.78 49.57 -28.21
CA GLY A 107 -20.69 50.20 -27.26
C GLY A 107 -22.14 50.35 -27.71
N ALA A 108 -22.56 49.75 -28.83
CA ALA A 108 -23.94 49.85 -29.33
C ALA A 108 -24.95 49.11 -28.42
N ASN A 109 -26.20 49.57 -28.39
CA ASN A 109 -27.30 48.88 -27.70
C ASN A 109 -28.08 47.98 -28.68
N LEU A 110 -27.80 46.69 -28.64
CA LEU A 110 -28.36 45.62 -29.48
C LEU A 110 -29.19 44.62 -28.66
N SER A 111 -29.68 45.01 -27.48
CA SER A 111 -30.44 44.10 -26.63
C SER A 111 -31.74 43.65 -27.30
N GLY A 112 -31.93 42.34 -27.43
CA GLY A 112 -33.09 41.73 -28.11
C GLY A 112 -32.99 41.67 -29.64
N ALA A 113 -31.87 42.11 -30.24
CA ALA A 113 -31.67 42.11 -31.68
C ALA A 113 -31.86 40.73 -32.32
N ASN A 114 -32.53 40.66 -33.48
CA ASN A 114 -32.51 39.46 -34.33
C ASN A 114 -31.43 39.59 -35.42
N LEU A 115 -30.27 39.02 -35.15
CA LEU A 115 -29.07 38.94 -36.00
C LEU A 115 -28.86 37.52 -36.57
N SER A 116 -29.91 36.69 -36.58
CA SER A 116 -29.78 35.30 -37.03
C SER A 116 -29.30 35.23 -38.48
N GLY A 117 -28.25 34.45 -38.73
CA GLY A 117 -27.62 34.31 -40.04
C GLY A 117 -26.90 35.56 -40.57
N ALA A 118 -26.74 36.63 -39.79
CA ALA A 118 -26.04 37.84 -40.21
C ALA A 118 -24.53 37.60 -40.42
N ASN A 119 -23.91 38.38 -41.31
CA ASN A 119 -22.48 38.37 -41.55
C ASN A 119 -21.82 39.49 -40.74
N LEU A 120 -21.15 39.15 -39.63
CA LEU A 120 -20.41 40.09 -38.77
C LEU A 120 -18.89 39.86 -38.85
N ARG A 121 -18.39 39.29 -39.95
CA ARG A 121 -16.96 39.01 -40.08
C ARG A 121 -16.13 40.28 -39.90
N LYS A 122 -15.12 40.22 -39.03
CA LYS A 122 -14.23 41.34 -38.68
C LYS A 122 -14.93 42.60 -38.14
N ALA A 123 -16.20 42.52 -37.75
CA ALA A 123 -16.86 43.64 -37.08
C ALA A 123 -16.24 43.88 -35.69
N ASP A 124 -16.23 45.13 -35.22
CA ASP A 124 -15.93 45.46 -33.83
C ASP A 124 -17.24 45.61 -33.07
N VAL A 125 -17.51 44.71 -32.14
CA VAL A 125 -18.72 44.68 -31.30
C VAL A 125 -18.33 44.83 -29.81
N SER A 126 -17.13 45.35 -29.55
CA SER A 126 -16.56 45.45 -28.21
C SER A 126 -17.40 46.38 -27.32
N GLY A 127 -17.72 45.92 -26.11
CA GLY A 127 -18.51 46.67 -25.13
C GLY A 127 -19.99 46.87 -25.46
N ALA A 128 -20.51 46.28 -26.54
CA ALA A 128 -21.92 46.37 -26.89
C ALA A 128 -22.84 45.60 -25.91
N ASP A 129 -24.10 46.03 -25.77
CA ASP A 129 -25.15 45.31 -25.04
C ASP A 129 -25.95 44.44 -26.01
N LEU A 130 -25.74 43.12 -25.95
CA LEU A 130 -26.41 42.12 -26.79
C LEU A 130 -27.39 41.25 -25.99
N ARG A 131 -27.78 41.66 -24.78
CA ARG A 131 -28.64 40.83 -23.92
C ARG A 131 -29.90 40.37 -24.64
N LYS A 132 -30.19 39.06 -24.59
CA LYS A 132 -31.37 38.42 -25.22
C LYS A 132 -31.43 38.52 -26.75
N ALA A 133 -30.33 38.88 -27.42
CA ALA A 133 -30.28 38.88 -28.88
C ALA A 133 -30.31 37.44 -29.44
N ASN A 134 -30.63 37.31 -30.73
CA ASN A 134 -30.58 36.06 -31.48
C ASN A 134 -29.52 36.16 -32.57
N LEU A 135 -28.39 35.47 -32.41
CA LEU A 135 -27.33 35.35 -33.41
C LEU A 135 -27.24 33.92 -33.98
N GLY A 136 -28.31 33.13 -33.87
CA GLY A 136 -28.30 31.74 -34.33
C GLY A 136 -27.85 31.64 -35.80
N GLY A 137 -26.77 30.91 -36.05
CA GLY A 137 -26.18 30.75 -37.38
C GLY A 137 -25.45 31.97 -37.96
N ALA A 138 -25.23 33.05 -37.19
CA ALA A 138 -24.46 34.20 -37.64
C ALA A 138 -22.96 33.87 -37.82
N ASP A 139 -22.27 34.61 -38.68
CA ASP A 139 -20.84 34.46 -38.96
C ASP A 139 -20.06 35.61 -38.33
N LEU A 140 -19.40 35.35 -37.20
CA LEU A 140 -18.58 36.32 -36.48
C LEU A 140 -17.08 36.11 -36.72
N ARG A 141 -16.65 35.38 -37.76
CA ARG A 141 -15.23 35.05 -37.90
C ARG A 141 -14.32 36.28 -37.87
N GLY A 142 -13.39 36.30 -36.92
CA GLY A 142 -12.44 37.39 -36.70
C GLY A 142 -13.02 38.69 -36.12
N ALA A 143 -14.26 38.68 -35.63
CA ALA A 143 -14.87 39.84 -34.96
C ALA A 143 -14.25 40.09 -33.57
N GLY A 144 -14.25 41.35 -33.14
CA GLY A 144 -13.88 41.77 -31.78
C GLY A 144 -15.12 41.87 -30.90
N LEU A 145 -15.17 41.17 -29.78
CA LEU A 145 -16.30 41.15 -28.83
C LEU A 145 -15.81 41.35 -27.40
N ARG A 146 -14.76 42.16 -27.22
CA ARG A 146 -14.14 42.34 -25.91
C ARG A 146 -15.10 43.11 -25.01
N GLY A 147 -15.40 42.58 -23.82
CA GLY A 147 -16.27 43.25 -22.83
C GLY A 147 -17.75 43.35 -23.22
N THR A 148 -18.20 42.62 -24.23
CA THR A 148 -19.59 42.62 -24.72
C THR A 148 -20.52 41.87 -23.75
N ASP A 149 -21.72 42.38 -23.50
CA ASP A 149 -22.74 41.72 -22.67
C ASP A 149 -23.63 40.82 -23.53
N LEU A 150 -23.40 39.52 -23.47
CA LEU A 150 -24.10 38.48 -24.22
C LEU A 150 -25.15 37.75 -23.38
N ARG A 151 -25.55 38.25 -22.20
CA ARG A 151 -26.41 37.47 -21.30
C ARG A 151 -27.77 37.12 -21.90
N GLY A 152 -28.06 35.82 -21.96
CA GLY A 152 -29.34 35.27 -22.45
C GLY A 152 -29.46 35.25 -23.97
N THR A 153 -28.36 35.36 -24.69
CA THR A 153 -28.32 35.39 -26.16
C THR A 153 -28.39 33.98 -26.76
N ASP A 154 -29.14 33.83 -27.86
CA ASP A 154 -29.16 32.60 -28.66
C ASP A 154 -27.98 32.61 -29.63
N LEU A 155 -26.97 31.78 -29.36
CA LEU A 155 -25.72 31.67 -30.11
C LEU A 155 -25.58 30.29 -30.78
N ARG A 156 -26.70 29.57 -30.98
CA ARG A 156 -26.67 28.22 -31.52
C ARG A 156 -26.19 28.24 -32.97
N ARG A 157 -25.21 27.38 -33.28
CA ARG A 157 -24.60 27.24 -34.62
C ARG A 157 -23.91 28.52 -35.14
N THR A 158 -23.63 29.47 -34.27
CA THR A 158 -22.88 30.68 -34.60
C THR A 158 -21.40 30.32 -34.86
N ASP A 159 -20.77 30.98 -35.83
CA ASP A 159 -19.36 30.77 -36.15
C ASP A 159 -18.49 31.84 -35.47
N PHE A 160 -17.82 31.44 -34.40
CA PHE A 160 -16.93 32.28 -33.59
C PHE A 160 -15.44 32.08 -33.95
N ARG A 161 -15.09 31.39 -35.04
CA ARG A 161 -13.67 31.08 -35.29
C ARG A 161 -12.83 32.35 -35.33
N TRP A 162 -11.76 32.35 -34.53
CA TRP A 162 -10.81 33.47 -34.39
C TRP A 162 -11.38 34.77 -33.81
N THR A 163 -12.50 34.73 -33.08
CA THR A 163 -13.02 35.90 -32.35
C THR A 163 -12.27 36.17 -31.05
N ASP A 164 -12.16 37.45 -30.69
CA ASP A 164 -11.66 37.88 -29.37
C ASP A 164 -12.85 38.16 -28.43
N LEU A 165 -13.06 37.29 -27.44
CA LEU A 165 -14.17 37.34 -26.50
C LEU A 165 -13.72 37.66 -25.07
N ARG A 166 -12.50 38.19 -24.91
CA ARG A 166 -11.94 38.49 -23.59
C ARG A 166 -12.84 39.45 -22.81
N GLY A 167 -13.18 39.07 -21.58
CA GLY A 167 -14.06 39.85 -20.71
C GLY A 167 -15.53 39.94 -21.15
N ALA A 168 -15.97 39.22 -22.19
CA ALA A 168 -17.39 39.14 -22.52
C ALA A 168 -18.18 38.39 -21.42
N GLU A 169 -19.43 38.78 -21.20
CA GLU A 169 -20.32 38.20 -20.19
C GLU A 169 -21.44 37.37 -20.84
N PHE A 170 -21.43 36.04 -20.68
CA PHE A 170 -22.39 35.17 -21.38
C PHE A 170 -23.59 34.74 -20.52
N GLY A 171 -23.41 34.57 -19.20
CA GLY A 171 -24.45 33.99 -18.34
C GLY A 171 -25.06 32.71 -18.92
N VAL A 172 -26.39 32.58 -18.87
CA VAL A 172 -27.16 31.40 -19.35
C VAL A 172 -27.35 31.33 -20.88
N SER A 173 -26.38 31.78 -21.66
CA SER A 173 -26.47 31.76 -23.14
C SER A 173 -26.33 30.35 -23.72
N GLU A 174 -26.99 30.10 -24.86
CA GLU A 174 -26.98 28.79 -25.52
C GLU A 174 -26.02 28.78 -26.71
N LEU A 175 -24.89 28.08 -26.60
CA LEU A 175 -23.87 27.96 -27.65
C LEU A 175 -23.84 26.57 -28.31
N SER A 176 -24.88 25.76 -28.11
CA SER A 176 -24.93 24.39 -28.64
C SER A 176 -24.67 24.35 -30.15
N GLY A 177 -23.62 23.61 -30.54
CA GLY A 177 -23.19 23.45 -31.94
C GLY A 177 -22.51 24.68 -32.56
N ALA A 178 -22.07 25.66 -31.78
CA ALA A 178 -21.27 26.79 -32.26
C ALA A 178 -19.84 26.36 -32.63
N TYR A 179 -19.26 26.99 -33.66
CA TYR A 179 -17.88 26.74 -34.06
C TYR A 179 -16.94 27.73 -33.35
N VAL A 180 -16.26 27.26 -32.32
CA VAL A 180 -15.51 28.09 -31.36
C VAL A 180 -13.99 27.88 -31.43
N ARG A 181 -13.50 27.35 -32.55
CA ARG A 181 -12.07 27.05 -32.71
C ARG A 181 -11.24 28.34 -32.79
N GLY A 182 -10.22 28.42 -31.93
CA GLY A 182 -9.25 29.53 -31.93
C GLY A 182 -9.76 30.82 -31.30
N ILE A 183 -10.80 30.74 -30.45
CA ILE A 183 -11.26 31.88 -29.65
C ILE A 183 -10.35 32.13 -28.46
N ARG A 184 -10.30 33.39 -28.01
CA ARG A 184 -9.66 33.79 -26.75
C ARG A 184 -10.76 34.07 -25.72
N LEU A 185 -10.78 33.27 -24.65
CA LEU A 185 -11.74 33.35 -23.55
C LEU A 185 -11.06 33.48 -22.17
N ASP A 186 -9.78 33.86 -22.15
CA ASP A 186 -9.03 34.07 -20.91
C ASP A 186 -9.74 35.08 -20.00
N GLY A 187 -9.97 34.66 -18.75
CA GLY A 187 -10.67 35.46 -17.72
C GLY A 187 -12.13 35.82 -18.01
N SER A 188 -12.80 35.17 -18.96
CA SER A 188 -14.21 35.42 -19.29
C SER A 188 -15.19 34.88 -18.23
N LYS A 189 -16.39 35.49 -18.12
CA LYS A 189 -17.46 35.04 -17.22
C LYS A 189 -18.51 34.22 -17.98
N LEU A 190 -18.40 32.91 -17.87
CA LEU A 190 -19.18 31.89 -18.57
C LEU A 190 -20.02 31.03 -17.61
N GLY A 191 -20.24 31.49 -16.37
CA GLY A 191 -21.03 30.74 -15.39
C GLY A 191 -22.43 30.40 -15.90
N GLY A 192 -22.79 29.11 -15.82
CA GLY A 192 -24.09 28.60 -16.27
C GLY A 192 -24.28 28.48 -17.79
N ILE A 193 -23.22 28.63 -18.60
CA ILE A 193 -23.30 28.50 -20.05
C ILE A 193 -23.63 27.07 -20.49
N LYS A 194 -24.38 26.90 -21.58
CA LYS A 194 -24.66 25.59 -22.17
C LYS A 194 -23.75 25.32 -23.38
N LEU A 195 -22.82 24.38 -23.20
CA LEU A 195 -21.79 23.93 -24.13
C LEU A 195 -21.78 22.40 -24.29
N SER A 196 -22.88 21.71 -23.98
CA SER A 196 -23.00 20.27 -24.15
C SER A 196 -22.70 19.82 -25.59
N GLY A 197 -21.82 18.82 -25.71
CA GLY A 197 -21.35 18.28 -26.98
C GLY A 197 -20.53 19.24 -27.85
N ALA A 198 -20.08 20.40 -27.32
CA ALA A 198 -19.33 21.37 -28.10
C ALA A 198 -17.92 20.89 -28.46
N GLU A 199 -17.43 21.29 -29.63
CA GLU A 199 -16.04 21.05 -30.06
C GLU A 199 -15.12 22.17 -29.52
N LEU A 200 -14.54 21.94 -28.34
CA LEU A 200 -13.71 22.89 -27.58
C LEU A 200 -12.22 22.52 -27.54
N ARG A 201 -11.79 21.69 -28.50
CA ARG A 201 -10.43 21.17 -28.59
C ARG A 201 -9.41 22.31 -28.73
N ARG A 202 -8.40 22.32 -27.85
CA ARG A 202 -7.34 23.36 -27.78
C ARG A 202 -7.83 24.79 -27.53
N VAL A 203 -9.04 24.95 -26.99
CA VAL A 203 -9.52 26.29 -26.58
C VAL A 203 -8.75 26.74 -25.34
N ASN A 204 -8.51 28.06 -25.24
CA ASN A 204 -7.91 28.67 -24.05
C ASN A 204 -9.01 29.26 -23.15
N PHE A 205 -9.21 28.62 -22.01
CA PHE A 205 -10.08 28.97 -20.89
C PHE A 205 -9.29 29.30 -19.62
N GLU A 206 -8.01 29.66 -19.74
CA GLU A 206 -7.18 30.01 -18.59
C GLU A 206 -7.87 31.07 -17.71
N ALA A 207 -8.00 30.75 -16.42
CA ALA A 207 -8.66 31.57 -15.41
C ALA A 207 -10.12 31.98 -15.74
N ALA A 208 -10.80 31.32 -16.68
CA ALA A 208 -12.20 31.58 -16.99
C ALA A 208 -13.13 31.07 -15.87
N ASP A 209 -14.25 31.75 -15.66
CA ASP A 209 -15.32 31.29 -14.79
C ASP A 209 -16.33 30.48 -15.61
N LEU A 210 -16.29 29.17 -15.48
CA LEU A 210 -17.19 28.17 -16.07
C LEU A 210 -18.08 27.53 -14.99
N SER A 211 -18.27 28.18 -13.85
CA SER A 211 -19.00 27.59 -12.72
C SER A 211 -20.45 27.29 -13.08
N GLY A 212 -20.92 26.08 -12.74
CA GLY A 212 -22.26 25.61 -13.07
C GLY A 212 -22.58 25.48 -14.57
N SER A 213 -21.57 25.53 -15.45
CA SER A 213 -21.77 25.32 -16.89
C SER A 213 -22.14 23.88 -17.23
N ASP A 214 -22.87 23.69 -18.32
CA ASP A 214 -23.11 22.37 -18.93
C ASP A 214 -22.10 22.15 -20.05
N LEU A 215 -21.09 21.34 -19.78
CA LEU A 215 -20.04 20.89 -20.70
C LEU A 215 -20.16 19.38 -20.98
N SER A 216 -21.33 18.78 -20.71
CA SER A 216 -21.52 17.34 -20.83
C SER A 216 -21.23 16.85 -22.26
N GLY A 217 -20.40 15.83 -22.38
CA GLY A 217 -19.97 15.26 -23.66
C GLY A 217 -19.14 16.18 -24.57
N ALA A 218 -18.69 17.35 -24.11
CA ALA A 218 -17.87 18.25 -24.90
C ALA A 218 -16.46 17.68 -25.18
N ASP A 219 -15.88 17.99 -26.35
CA ASP A 219 -14.47 17.70 -26.65
C ASP A 219 -13.61 18.88 -26.19
N LEU A 220 -13.04 18.78 -24.99
CA LEU A 220 -12.08 19.70 -24.38
C LEU A 220 -10.64 19.17 -24.51
N SER A 221 -10.37 18.25 -25.45
CA SER A 221 -9.06 17.62 -25.52
C SER A 221 -7.98 18.67 -25.80
N ARG A 222 -6.89 18.62 -25.02
CA ARG A 222 -5.80 19.60 -25.06
C ARG A 222 -6.22 21.07 -24.82
N ALA A 223 -7.37 21.32 -24.19
CA ALA A 223 -7.75 22.67 -23.78
C ALA A 223 -6.84 23.18 -22.65
N GLU A 224 -6.65 24.50 -22.60
CA GLU A 224 -5.97 25.19 -21.50
C GLU A 224 -7.03 25.68 -20.51
N LEU A 225 -7.14 25.04 -19.36
CA LEU A 225 -8.12 25.31 -18.30
C LEU A 225 -7.42 25.65 -16.97
N SER A 226 -6.14 26.00 -17.02
CA SER A 226 -5.37 26.28 -15.81
C SER A 226 -6.00 27.43 -15.04
N ARG A 227 -6.15 27.25 -13.72
CA ARG A 227 -6.81 28.21 -12.81
C ARG A 227 -8.28 28.53 -13.13
N ALA A 228 -8.93 27.83 -14.07
CA ALA A 228 -10.34 28.04 -14.37
C ALA A 228 -11.24 27.64 -13.19
N ASP A 229 -12.41 28.27 -13.06
CA ASP A 229 -13.44 27.88 -12.11
C ASP A 229 -14.52 27.04 -12.80
N LEU A 230 -14.48 25.74 -12.59
CA LEU A 230 -15.46 24.74 -13.06
C LEU A 230 -16.33 24.24 -11.91
N SER A 231 -16.42 24.98 -10.80
CA SER A 231 -17.17 24.53 -9.63
C SER A 231 -18.63 24.25 -10.01
N LYS A 232 -19.14 23.07 -9.64
CA LYS A 232 -20.49 22.58 -9.97
C LYS A 232 -20.82 22.46 -11.48
N ALA A 233 -19.84 22.52 -12.36
CA ALA A 233 -20.06 22.29 -13.78
C ALA A 233 -20.41 20.81 -14.05
N ASP A 234 -21.23 20.57 -15.07
CA ASP A 234 -21.46 19.22 -15.62
C ASP A 234 -20.46 18.97 -16.74
N LEU A 235 -19.48 18.11 -16.49
CA LEU A 235 -18.46 17.63 -17.41
C LEU A 235 -18.64 16.13 -17.69
N SER A 236 -19.82 15.57 -17.41
CA SER A 236 -20.07 14.15 -17.57
C SER A 236 -19.84 13.74 -19.02
N LYS A 237 -19.11 12.62 -19.21
CA LYS A 237 -18.72 12.07 -20.54
C LYS A 237 -17.87 13.00 -21.42
N ALA A 238 -17.41 14.16 -20.92
CA ALA A 238 -16.55 15.06 -21.68
C ALA A 238 -15.17 14.43 -21.94
N ASP A 239 -14.53 14.82 -23.04
CA ASP A 239 -13.14 14.44 -23.33
C ASP A 239 -12.20 15.58 -22.98
N LEU A 240 -11.52 15.48 -21.84
CA LEU A 240 -10.45 16.39 -21.40
C LEU A 240 -9.06 15.76 -21.56
N SER A 241 -8.90 14.77 -22.45
CA SER A 241 -7.61 14.10 -22.64
C SER A 241 -6.52 15.12 -22.98
N LYS A 242 -5.41 15.07 -22.23
CA LYS A 242 -4.26 15.99 -22.36
C LYS A 242 -4.57 17.47 -22.11
N ALA A 243 -5.70 17.80 -21.51
CA ALA A 243 -6.00 19.18 -21.10
C ALA A 243 -5.16 19.59 -19.89
N ASP A 244 -4.88 20.89 -19.76
CA ASP A 244 -4.26 21.47 -18.58
C ASP A 244 -5.31 22.07 -17.65
N LEU A 245 -5.62 21.39 -16.55
CA LEU A 245 -6.49 21.84 -15.46
C LEU A 245 -5.67 22.20 -14.19
N SER A 246 -4.38 22.51 -14.33
CA SER A 246 -3.55 22.80 -13.16
C SER A 246 -4.13 23.98 -12.37
N LYS A 247 -4.24 23.78 -11.04
CA LYS A 247 -4.83 24.75 -10.10
C LYS A 247 -6.28 25.17 -10.43
N ALA A 248 -6.99 24.44 -11.29
CA ALA A 248 -8.40 24.70 -11.54
C ALA A 248 -9.26 24.36 -10.32
N LYS A 249 -10.43 24.99 -10.19
CA LYS A 249 -11.44 24.67 -9.17
C LYS A 249 -12.53 23.83 -9.81
N LEU A 250 -12.77 22.63 -9.29
CA LEU A 250 -13.78 21.68 -9.73
C LEU A 250 -14.71 21.26 -8.57
N LEU A 251 -14.78 22.07 -7.50
CA LEU A 251 -15.55 21.76 -6.29
C LEU A 251 -16.99 21.36 -6.65
N GLY A 252 -17.34 20.09 -6.38
CA GLY A 252 -18.68 19.55 -6.64
C GLY A 252 -19.07 19.46 -8.11
N ALA A 253 -18.12 19.47 -9.05
CA ALA A 253 -18.39 19.21 -10.46
C ALA A 253 -18.76 17.74 -10.71
N ASP A 254 -19.45 17.47 -11.82
CA ASP A 254 -19.77 16.12 -12.29
C ASP A 254 -18.84 15.74 -13.44
N LEU A 255 -17.93 14.79 -13.21
CA LEU A 255 -16.99 14.25 -14.21
C LEU A 255 -17.26 12.77 -14.50
N ARG A 256 -18.46 12.27 -14.21
CA ARG A 256 -18.80 10.86 -14.44
C ARG A 256 -18.51 10.44 -15.86
N GLU A 257 -17.81 9.31 -16.01
CA GLU A 257 -17.43 8.73 -17.31
C GLU A 257 -16.63 9.69 -18.23
N ALA A 258 -16.11 10.80 -17.71
CA ALA A 258 -15.24 11.70 -18.47
C ALA A 258 -13.88 11.06 -18.76
N LYS A 259 -13.21 11.53 -19.81
CA LYS A 259 -11.86 11.10 -20.19
C LYS A 259 -10.85 12.18 -19.83
N LEU A 260 -9.91 11.86 -18.96
CA LEU A 260 -8.81 12.73 -18.52
C LEU A 260 -7.45 12.06 -18.73
N LEU A 261 -7.35 11.18 -19.73
CA LEU A 261 -6.11 10.50 -20.07
C LEU A 261 -4.99 11.52 -20.31
N TRP A 262 -3.89 11.43 -19.54
CA TRP A 262 -2.75 12.37 -19.56
C TRP A 262 -3.08 13.84 -19.23
N ALA A 263 -4.22 14.14 -18.62
CA ALA A 263 -4.54 15.49 -18.20
C ALA A 263 -3.63 15.95 -17.04
N ASN A 264 -3.36 17.25 -16.97
CA ASN A 264 -2.64 17.87 -15.86
C ASN A 264 -3.64 18.48 -14.88
N LEU A 265 -3.82 17.89 -13.70
CA LEU A 265 -4.65 18.39 -12.61
C LEU A 265 -3.82 18.82 -11.39
N ARG A 266 -2.52 19.10 -11.58
CA ARG A 266 -1.61 19.41 -10.47
C ARG A 266 -2.14 20.59 -9.65
N GLY A 267 -2.34 20.35 -8.34
CA GLY A 267 -2.84 21.35 -7.40
C GLY A 267 -4.28 21.83 -7.63
N ALA A 268 -5.08 21.11 -8.42
CA ALA A 268 -6.50 21.43 -8.60
C ALA A 268 -7.33 21.10 -7.35
N ASP A 269 -8.45 21.82 -7.16
CA ASP A 269 -9.43 21.56 -6.10
C ASP A 269 -10.59 20.76 -6.66
N LEU A 270 -10.63 19.47 -6.37
CA LEU A 270 -11.63 18.49 -6.80
C LEU A 270 -12.45 17.96 -5.62
N ARG A 271 -12.53 18.70 -4.50
CA ARG A 271 -13.30 18.22 -3.34
C ARG A 271 -14.76 17.96 -3.73
N LYS A 272 -15.33 16.88 -3.19
CA LYS A 272 -16.75 16.49 -3.42
C LYS A 272 -17.16 16.32 -4.89
N THR A 273 -16.20 16.17 -5.80
CA THR A 273 -16.46 15.94 -7.23
C THR A 273 -16.98 14.52 -7.43
N ASP A 274 -17.88 14.34 -8.39
CA ASP A 274 -18.30 13.02 -8.86
C ASP A 274 -17.39 12.57 -10.01
N LEU A 275 -16.49 11.62 -9.74
CA LEU A 275 -15.48 11.06 -10.64
C LEU A 275 -15.76 9.57 -10.92
N ARG A 276 -17.01 9.13 -10.76
CA ARG A 276 -17.34 7.71 -10.94
C ARG A 276 -17.04 7.26 -12.37
N LYS A 277 -16.31 6.16 -12.48
CA LYS A 277 -15.90 5.55 -13.76
C LYS A 277 -15.13 6.49 -14.70
N THR A 278 -14.58 7.58 -14.18
CA THR A 278 -13.75 8.51 -14.96
C THR A 278 -12.42 7.86 -15.31
N ASP A 279 -11.91 8.12 -16.51
CA ASP A 279 -10.57 7.67 -16.93
C ASP A 279 -9.52 8.75 -16.66
N LEU A 280 -8.81 8.61 -15.54
CA LEU A 280 -7.67 9.42 -15.10
C LEU A 280 -6.33 8.72 -15.35
N SER A 281 -6.29 7.70 -16.21
CA SER A 281 -5.06 6.92 -16.42
C SER A 281 -3.93 7.82 -16.88
N ARG A 282 -2.77 7.71 -16.21
CA ARG A 282 -1.58 8.55 -16.46
C ARG A 282 -1.79 10.06 -16.31
N ALA A 283 -2.87 10.52 -15.69
CA ALA A 283 -3.05 11.92 -15.34
C ALA A 283 -2.08 12.33 -14.21
N ASP A 284 -1.76 13.62 -14.14
CA ASP A 284 -0.98 14.20 -13.05
C ASP A 284 -1.92 14.93 -12.08
N LEU A 285 -2.22 14.31 -10.94
CA LEU A 285 -3.02 14.88 -9.85
C LEU A 285 -2.14 15.31 -8.67
N SER A 286 -0.82 15.42 -8.84
CA SER A 286 0.09 15.71 -7.74
C SER A 286 -0.35 16.96 -6.98
N LYS A 287 -0.41 16.89 -5.65
CA LYS A 287 -0.85 17.99 -4.77
C LYS A 287 -2.30 18.47 -4.96
N ALA A 288 -3.12 17.78 -5.74
CA ALA A 288 -4.54 18.10 -5.87
C ALA A 288 -5.30 17.75 -4.58
N ASP A 289 -6.48 18.36 -4.39
CA ASP A 289 -7.38 18.08 -3.28
C ASP A 289 -8.66 17.40 -3.77
N LEU A 290 -8.78 16.10 -3.55
CA LEU A 290 -9.93 15.25 -3.86
C LEU A 290 -10.70 14.84 -2.58
N GLY A 291 -10.57 15.59 -1.48
CA GLY A 291 -11.23 15.25 -0.23
C GLY A 291 -12.75 15.05 -0.40
N LYS A 292 -13.26 13.89 0.05
CA LYS A 292 -14.67 13.49 -0.08
C LYS A 292 -15.21 13.38 -1.51
N ALA A 293 -14.35 13.27 -2.52
CA ALA A 293 -14.78 12.98 -3.89
C ALA A 293 -15.23 11.52 -4.03
N ASP A 294 -16.08 11.25 -5.02
CA ASP A 294 -16.51 9.89 -5.38
C ASP A 294 -15.78 9.43 -6.64
N LEU A 295 -14.75 8.60 -6.47
CA LEU A 295 -13.96 7.95 -7.52
C LEU A 295 -14.33 6.48 -7.68
N SER A 296 -15.52 6.04 -7.26
CA SER A 296 -15.87 4.63 -7.34
C SER A 296 -15.83 4.11 -8.79
N GLY A 297 -15.09 3.01 -8.98
CA GLY A 297 -14.79 2.43 -10.28
C GLY A 297 -13.94 3.27 -11.24
N ALA A 298 -13.30 4.36 -10.78
CA ALA A 298 -12.45 5.19 -11.63
C ALA A 298 -11.16 4.47 -12.06
N HIS A 299 -10.60 4.86 -13.21
CA HIS A 299 -9.35 4.32 -13.72
C HIS A 299 -8.21 5.33 -13.50
N LEU A 300 -7.30 5.05 -12.57
CA LEU A 300 -6.15 5.89 -12.21
C LEU A 300 -4.81 5.19 -12.48
N ALA A 301 -4.81 4.13 -13.31
CA ALA A 301 -3.63 3.30 -13.54
C ALA A 301 -2.44 4.14 -14.02
N ARG A 302 -1.29 3.98 -13.36
CA ARG A 302 -0.04 4.71 -13.62
C ARG A 302 -0.18 6.25 -13.56
N GLY A 303 -1.19 6.77 -12.87
CA GLY A 303 -1.33 8.19 -12.56
C GLY A 303 -0.26 8.66 -11.57
N ARG A 304 -0.03 9.98 -11.53
CA ARG A 304 0.80 10.63 -10.49
C ARG A 304 -0.12 11.29 -9.48
N LEU A 305 -0.10 10.81 -8.25
CA LEU A 305 -0.94 11.27 -7.13
C LEU A 305 -0.08 11.60 -5.90
N ALA A 306 1.20 11.92 -6.11
CA ALA A 306 2.11 12.25 -5.03
C ALA A 306 1.59 13.49 -4.27
N GLN A 307 1.54 13.40 -2.94
CA GLN A 307 1.06 14.45 -2.04
C GLN A 307 -0.40 14.90 -2.30
N THR A 308 -1.20 14.09 -2.98
CA THR A 308 -2.62 14.36 -3.22
C THR A 308 -3.44 14.13 -1.95
N ASN A 309 -4.48 14.94 -1.72
CA ASN A 309 -5.43 14.72 -0.63
C ASN A 309 -6.64 13.92 -1.12
N LEU A 310 -6.79 12.68 -0.70
CA LEU A 310 -7.93 11.79 -0.93
C LEU A 310 -8.67 11.45 0.37
N GLY A 311 -8.49 12.26 1.42
CA GLY A 311 -9.11 12.00 2.73
C GLY A 311 -10.63 11.85 2.62
N ARG A 312 -11.14 10.73 3.15
CA ARG A 312 -12.58 10.35 3.11
C ARG A 312 -13.19 10.28 1.70
N ALA A 313 -12.38 10.11 0.66
CA ALA A 313 -12.89 9.86 -0.69
C ALA A 313 -13.41 8.42 -0.82
N ASP A 314 -14.34 8.19 -1.76
CA ASP A 314 -14.80 6.85 -2.15
C ASP A 314 -14.00 6.39 -3.37
N LEU A 315 -13.21 5.34 -3.23
CA LEU A 315 -12.40 4.71 -4.28
C LEU A 315 -12.79 3.24 -4.46
N ARG A 316 -14.00 2.83 -4.08
CA ARG A 316 -14.45 1.44 -4.19
C ARG A 316 -14.28 0.91 -5.61
N GLY A 317 -13.56 -0.21 -5.75
CA GLY A 317 -13.27 -0.83 -7.04
C GLY A 317 -12.44 0.02 -8.02
N ALA A 318 -11.84 1.13 -7.58
CA ALA A 318 -10.99 1.95 -8.44
C ALA A 318 -9.70 1.19 -8.84
N ASN A 319 -9.19 1.48 -10.04
CA ASN A 319 -7.94 0.91 -10.52
C ASN A 319 -6.79 1.91 -10.36
N LEU A 320 -5.94 1.69 -9.35
CA LEU A 320 -4.74 2.46 -9.02
C LEU A 320 -3.45 1.70 -9.34
N SER A 321 -3.52 0.64 -10.16
CA SER A 321 -2.35 -0.21 -10.44
C SER A 321 -1.17 0.58 -11.00
N GLY A 322 0.00 0.38 -10.37
CA GLY A 322 1.25 1.07 -10.70
C GLY A 322 1.21 2.60 -10.57
N ALA A 323 0.23 3.18 -9.88
CA ALA A 323 0.18 4.61 -9.63
C ALA A 323 1.23 5.06 -8.60
N ASP A 324 1.70 6.30 -8.73
CA ASP A 324 2.54 6.93 -7.71
C ASP A 324 1.65 7.66 -6.70
N LEU A 325 1.52 7.07 -5.51
CA LEU A 325 0.72 7.54 -4.37
C LEU A 325 1.65 7.94 -3.20
N SER A 326 2.90 8.30 -3.48
CA SER A 326 3.85 8.68 -2.43
C SER A 326 3.36 9.89 -1.64
N GLU A 327 3.43 9.81 -0.31
CA GLU A 327 2.97 10.87 0.60
C GLU A 327 1.49 11.27 0.40
N VAL A 328 0.66 10.40 -0.20
CA VAL A 328 -0.78 10.67 -0.38
C VAL A 328 -1.51 10.64 0.96
N ASN A 329 -2.55 11.47 1.11
CA ASN A 329 -3.46 11.38 2.26
C ASN A 329 -4.74 10.61 1.87
N LEU A 330 -4.86 9.37 2.32
CA LEU A 330 -6.02 8.49 2.18
C LEU A 330 -6.78 8.28 3.50
N GLY A 331 -6.53 9.12 4.52
CA GLY A 331 -7.15 8.94 5.84
C GLY A 331 -8.68 8.83 5.79
N GLY A 332 -9.22 7.73 6.31
CA GLY A 332 -10.65 7.42 6.31
C GLY A 332 -11.28 7.22 4.92
N ALA A 333 -10.49 7.04 3.87
CA ALA A 333 -10.99 6.79 2.52
C ALA A 333 -11.51 5.35 2.36
N ASN A 334 -12.47 5.15 1.47
CA ASN A 334 -13.00 3.82 1.15
C ASN A 334 -12.32 3.25 -0.09
N LEU A 335 -11.45 2.26 0.07
CA LEU A 335 -10.76 1.55 -1.00
C LEU A 335 -11.22 0.08 -1.12
N HIS A 336 -12.42 -0.25 -0.66
CA HIS A 336 -12.90 -1.64 -0.70
C HIS A 336 -12.82 -2.20 -2.13
N SER A 337 -12.19 -3.38 -2.26
CA SER A 337 -11.93 -4.05 -3.55
C SER A 337 -11.16 -3.21 -4.61
N ALA A 338 -10.45 -2.16 -4.20
CA ALA A 338 -9.62 -1.38 -5.12
C ALA A 338 -8.38 -2.18 -5.58
N ASN A 339 -7.90 -1.89 -6.79
CA ASN A 339 -6.67 -2.48 -7.33
C ASN A 339 -5.50 -1.51 -7.16
N LEU A 340 -4.61 -1.78 -6.21
CA LEU A 340 -3.38 -1.04 -5.93
C LEU A 340 -2.12 -1.84 -6.30
N ARG A 341 -2.23 -2.87 -7.15
CA ARG A 341 -1.10 -3.73 -7.50
C ARG A 341 0.10 -2.93 -8.02
N GLY A 342 1.26 -3.12 -7.40
CA GLY A 342 2.52 -2.43 -7.75
C GLY A 342 2.49 -0.92 -7.54
N ALA A 343 1.51 -0.36 -6.82
CA ALA A 343 1.45 1.07 -6.55
C ALA A 343 2.51 1.50 -5.53
N ASN A 344 2.98 2.74 -5.63
CA ASN A 344 3.94 3.32 -4.69
C ASN A 344 3.21 4.15 -3.64
N LEU A 345 3.06 3.62 -2.42
CA LEU A 345 2.41 4.24 -1.26
C LEU A 345 3.43 4.65 -0.18
N ARG A 346 4.71 4.85 -0.54
CA ARG A 346 5.75 5.23 0.42
C ARG A 346 5.33 6.48 1.20
N GLN A 347 5.39 6.44 2.52
CA GLN A 347 4.99 7.53 3.44
C GLN A 347 3.54 8.02 3.28
N ALA A 348 2.66 7.21 2.68
CA ALA A 348 1.24 7.54 2.58
C ALA A 348 0.55 7.49 3.96
N ASN A 349 -0.48 8.32 4.15
CA ASN A 349 -1.38 8.23 5.29
C ASN A 349 -2.64 7.44 4.89
N LEU A 350 -2.80 6.23 5.40
CA LEU A 350 -3.99 5.37 5.25
C LEU A 350 -4.70 5.15 6.60
N GLY A 351 -4.49 6.02 7.59
CA GLY A 351 -5.14 5.86 8.90
C GLY A 351 -6.66 5.77 8.77
N GLU A 352 -7.28 4.79 9.43
CA GLU A 352 -8.72 4.50 9.38
C GLU A 352 -9.28 4.21 7.97
N ALA A 353 -8.45 3.95 6.96
CA ALA A 353 -8.93 3.66 5.61
C ALA A 353 -9.55 2.25 5.49
N GLU A 354 -10.56 2.10 4.64
CA GLU A 354 -11.24 0.83 4.39
C GLU A 354 -10.66 0.13 3.15
N LEU A 355 -9.78 -0.85 3.33
CA LEU A 355 -9.11 -1.60 2.24
C LEU A 355 -9.58 -3.06 2.13
N GLY A 356 -10.76 -3.40 2.67
CA GLY A 356 -11.26 -4.78 2.64
C GLY A 356 -11.28 -5.36 1.21
N GLY A 357 -10.66 -6.53 1.04
CA GLY A 357 -10.54 -7.21 -0.26
C GLY A 357 -9.71 -6.48 -1.33
N ALA A 358 -8.96 -5.43 -0.99
CA ALA A 358 -8.13 -4.72 -1.96
C ALA A 358 -6.91 -5.56 -2.42
N ASP A 359 -6.47 -5.33 -3.66
CA ASP A 359 -5.27 -5.96 -4.23
C ASP A 359 -4.07 -5.00 -4.06
N LEU A 360 -3.20 -5.27 -3.10
CA LEU A 360 -1.96 -4.54 -2.82
C LEU A 360 -0.71 -5.35 -3.19
N ARG A 361 -0.83 -6.38 -4.04
CA ARG A 361 0.32 -7.21 -4.41
C ARG A 361 1.45 -6.36 -4.98
N GLU A 362 2.68 -6.63 -4.55
CA GLU A 362 3.89 -5.92 -5.00
C GLU A 362 3.88 -4.40 -4.70
N ALA A 363 2.92 -3.89 -3.91
CA ALA A 363 2.86 -2.47 -3.57
C ALA A 363 3.99 -2.07 -2.61
N ASN A 364 4.45 -0.82 -2.72
CA ASN A 364 5.42 -0.26 -1.78
C ASN A 364 4.72 0.58 -0.72
N LEU A 365 4.58 0.07 0.50
CA LEU A 365 4.02 0.78 1.65
C LEU A 365 5.10 1.25 2.63
N GLU A 366 6.38 1.28 2.27
CA GLU A 366 7.46 1.69 3.18
C GLU A 366 7.14 3.00 3.94
N ALA A 367 7.22 2.95 5.27
CA ALA A 367 6.91 4.03 6.21
C ALA A 367 5.49 4.64 6.11
N ALA A 368 4.52 3.91 5.54
CA ALA A 368 3.12 4.34 5.51
C ALA A 368 2.46 4.24 6.90
N ASP A 369 1.45 5.08 7.14
CA ASP A 369 0.62 5.04 8.35
C ASP A 369 -0.68 4.29 8.07
N LEU A 370 -0.85 3.10 8.64
CA LEU A 370 -2.06 2.28 8.50
C LEU A 370 -2.84 2.16 9.81
N ARG A 371 -2.59 3.03 10.80
CA ARG A 371 -3.23 2.91 12.11
C ARG A 371 -4.75 2.89 12.00
N GLY A 372 -5.38 1.86 12.56
CA GLY A 372 -6.83 1.65 12.50
C GLY A 372 -7.40 1.30 11.12
N ALA A 373 -6.57 1.01 10.12
CA ALA A 373 -7.05 0.64 8.78
C ALA A 373 -7.68 -0.76 8.75
N GLU A 374 -8.65 -0.96 7.86
CA GLU A 374 -9.38 -2.21 7.68
C GLU A 374 -8.87 -2.96 6.45
N LEU A 375 -8.03 -3.98 6.63
CA LEU A 375 -7.44 -4.78 5.54
C LEU A 375 -7.98 -6.21 5.47
N SER A 376 -9.13 -6.50 6.09
CA SER A 376 -9.69 -7.85 6.09
C SER A 376 -9.86 -8.40 4.66
N GLY A 377 -9.28 -9.57 4.40
CA GLY A 377 -9.28 -10.23 3.08
C GLY A 377 -8.44 -9.56 1.99
N ALA A 378 -7.65 -8.51 2.30
CA ALA A 378 -6.77 -7.86 1.33
C ALA A 378 -5.59 -8.76 0.93
N ASP A 379 -5.08 -8.59 -0.29
CA ASP A 379 -3.90 -9.31 -0.78
C ASP A 379 -2.68 -8.39 -0.81
N LEU A 380 -1.78 -8.54 0.16
CA LEU A 380 -0.51 -7.83 0.28
C LEU A 380 0.69 -8.72 -0.10
N SER A 381 0.48 -9.77 -0.88
CA SER A 381 1.57 -10.69 -1.24
C SER A 381 2.71 -9.93 -1.93
N ARG A 382 3.95 -10.13 -1.45
CA ARG A 382 5.15 -9.43 -1.92
C ARG A 382 5.14 -7.90 -1.76
N ALA A 383 4.25 -7.35 -0.93
CA ALA A 383 4.28 -5.94 -0.59
C ALA A 383 5.49 -5.60 0.30
N LYS A 384 5.97 -4.35 0.22
CA LYS A 384 7.00 -3.82 1.10
C LYS A 384 6.36 -3.00 2.22
N LEU A 385 6.55 -3.41 3.46
CA LEU A 385 5.89 -2.85 4.64
C LEU A 385 6.92 -2.30 5.66
N GLN A 386 8.19 -2.13 5.28
CA GLN A 386 9.24 -1.65 6.18
C GLN A 386 8.89 -0.32 6.85
N GLY A 387 8.87 -0.34 8.19
CA GLY A 387 8.54 0.82 9.02
C GLY A 387 7.08 1.31 8.93
N THR A 388 6.16 0.52 8.37
CA THR A 388 4.73 0.85 8.43
C THR A 388 4.20 0.85 9.86
N LYS A 389 3.34 1.81 10.17
CA LYS A 389 2.63 1.89 11.45
C LYS A 389 1.33 1.09 11.36
N LEU A 390 1.25 -0.01 12.09
CA LEU A 390 0.14 -0.96 11.98
C LEU A 390 -0.77 -1.01 13.22
N GLN A 391 -0.57 -0.15 14.22
CA GLN A 391 -1.34 -0.23 15.47
C GLN A 391 -2.87 -0.16 15.22
N GLY A 392 -3.60 -1.16 15.72
CA GLY A 392 -5.06 -1.28 15.56
C GLY A 392 -5.55 -1.64 14.15
N THR A 393 -4.65 -2.02 13.24
CA THR A 393 -5.00 -2.48 11.89
C THR A 393 -5.72 -3.83 11.96
N LYS A 394 -6.79 -4.01 11.18
CA LYS A 394 -7.52 -5.28 11.09
C LYS A 394 -7.07 -6.07 9.87
N LEU A 395 -6.48 -7.24 10.07
CA LEU A 395 -5.89 -8.06 8.99
C LEU A 395 -6.57 -9.41 8.79
N GLN A 396 -7.75 -9.67 9.36
CA GLN A 396 -8.36 -11.00 9.32
C GLN A 396 -8.51 -11.51 7.88
N GLY A 397 -7.91 -12.68 7.60
CA GLY A 397 -7.90 -13.31 6.27
C GLY A 397 -7.07 -12.58 5.21
N ALA A 398 -6.26 -11.59 5.58
CA ALA A 398 -5.34 -10.93 4.66
C ALA A 398 -4.19 -11.87 4.28
N LYS A 399 -3.69 -11.72 3.06
CA LYS A 399 -2.56 -12.50 2.53
C LYS A 399 -1.31 -11.64 2.53
N LEU A 400 -0.26 -12.09 3.21
CA LEU A 400 1.01 -11.38 3.26
C LEU A 400 2.16 -12.21 2.69
N SER A 401 1.88 -13.30 1.98
CA SER A 401 2.90 -14.24 1.51
C SER A 401 4.07 -13.54 0.77
N GLY A 402 5.31 -13.82 1.21
CA GLY A 402 6.52 -13.22 0.66
C GLY A 402 6.65 -11.69 0.82
N SER A 403 5.85 -11.07 1.68
CA SER A 403 5.98 -9.65 2.02
C SER A 403 7.19 -9.38 2.91
N ILE A 404 7.62 -8.12 2.95
CA ILE A 404 8.76 -7.68 3.75
C ILE A 404 8.23 -6.73 4.82
N LEU A 405 8.12 -7.21 6.06
CA LEU A 405 7.67 -6.37 7.18
C LEU A 405 8.85 -5.58 7.72
N GLY A 406 9.82 -6.20 8.39
CA GLY A 406 11.06 -5.53 8.81
C GLY A 406 10.89 -4.24 9.65
N ARG A 407 11.15 -4.30 10.96
CA ARG A 407 11.10 -3.14 11.89
C ARG A 407 9.69 -2.51 12.07
N ASN A 408 8.64 -3.33 11.99
CA ASN A 408 7.29 -2.92 12.35
C ASN A 408 7.00 -3.16 13.83
N ASP A 409 6.18 -2.29 14.40
CA ASP A 409 5.49 -2.51 15.68
C ASP A 409 4.11 -3.10 15.37
N LEU A 410 3.90 -4.38 15.74
CA LEU A 410 2.64 -5.10 15.58
C LEU A 410 1.83 -5.16 16.87
N SER A 411 2.16 -4.37 17.89
CA SER A 411 1.41 -4.36 19.14
C SER A 411 -0.09 -4.09 18.91
N GLY A 412 -0.93 -5.00 19.43
CA GLY A 412 -2.38 -4.92 19.31
C GLY A 412 -2.96 -5.18 17.90
N VAL A 413 -2.16 -5.72 16.97
CA VAL A 413 -2.65 -6.14 15.65
C VAL A 413 -3.30 -7.52 15.73
N ASP A 414 -4.52 -7.65 15.22
CA ASP A 414 -5.21 -8.94 15.10
C ASP A 414 -4.75 -9.67 13.83
N LEU A 415 -3.97 -10.74 14.02
CA LEU A 415 -3.41 -11.58 12.96
C LEU A 415 -4.21 -12.86 12.72
N VAL A 416 -5.38 -13.07 13.34
CA VAL A 416 -6.11 -14.34 13.24
C VAL A 416 -6.44 -14.66 11.77
N GLY A 417 -5.97 -15.83 11.31
CA GLY A 417 -6.18 -16.32 9.94
C GLY A 417 -5.35 -15.62 8.86
N VAL A 418 -4.35 -14.82 9.24
CA VAL A 418 -3.39 -14.21 8.30
C VAL A 418 -2.42 -15.28 7.76
N ASP A 419 -2.16 -15.23 6.46
CA ASP A 419 -1.12 -16.04 5.80
C ASP A 419 0.21 -15.27 5.77
N LEU A 420 1.17 -15.70 6.58
CA LEU A 420 2.52 -15.17 6.68
C LEU A 420 3.57 -16.10 6.03
N HIS A 421 3.17 -16.99 5.12
CA HIS A 421 4.10 -17.91 4.48
C HIS A 421 5.24 -17.16 3.75
N GLY A 422 6.49 -17.48 4.09
CA GLY A 422 7.67 -16.90 3.45
C GLY A 422 7.90 -15.41 3.73
N VAL A 423 7.27 -14.84 4.77
CA VAL A 423 7.45 -13.44 5.16
C VAL A 423 8.78 -13.22 5.87
N ASP A 424 9.44 -12.10 5.57
CA ASP A 424 10.59 -11.61 6.33
C ASP A 424 10.12 -10.76 7.51
N LEU A 425 10.29 -11.31 8.72
CA LEU A 425 9.87 -10.73 9.99
C LEU A 425 11.04 -10.16 10.81
N GLY A 426 12.22 -9.99 10.21
CA GLY A 426 13.42 -9.51 10.92
C GLY A 426 13.22 -8.17 11.66
N GLY A 427 13.43 -8.18 12.98
CA GLY A 427 13.33 -6.97 13.81
C GLY A 427 11.91 -6.42 14.02
N VAL A 428 10.87 -7.23 13.78
CA VAL A 428 9.48 -6.92 14.14
C VAL A 428 9.25 -7.12 15.64
N ASP A 429 8.49 -6.24 16.29
CA ASP A 429 8.04 -6.36 17.68
C ASP A 429 6.66 -7.04 17.73
N PHE A 430 6.57 -8.14 18.48
CA PHE A 430 5.37 -8.99 18.62
C PHE A 430 4.75 -8.96 20.02
N LEU A 431 5.13 -8.02 20.90
CA LEU A 431 4.63 -7.99 22.27
C LEU A 431 3.08 -7.99 22.32
N GLY A 432 2.51 -9.05 22.91
CA GLY A 432 1.07 -9.21 23.08
C GLY A 432 0.28 -9.65 21.85
N VAL A 433 0.95 -10.11 20.78
CA VAL A 433 0.31 -10.62 19.55
C VAL A 433 -0.15 -12.07 19.73
N ASP A 434 -1.41 -12.36 19.38
CA ASP A 434 -1.96 -13.72 19.33
C ASP A 434 -1.65 -14.37 17.95
N PHE A 435 -0.87 -15.44 17.97
CA PHE A 435 -0.52 -16.22 16.78
C PHE A 435 -1.43 -17.43 16.53
N SER A 436 -2.49 -17.60 17.31
CA SER A 436 -3.39 -18.72 17.13
C SER A 436 -3.99 -18.72 15.71
N ARG A 437 -3.85 -19.85 15.01
CA ARG A 437 -4.33 -20.06 13.63
C ARG A 437 -3.66 -19.19 12.55
N VAL A 438 -2.43 -18.72 12.79
CA VAL A 438 -1.58 -18.06 11.79
C VAL A 438 -0.72 -19.12 11.06
N ASP A 439 -0.63 -19.04 9.73
CA ASP A 439 0.29 -19.90 8.95
C ASP A 439 1.67 -19.23 8.86
N LEU A 440 2.67 -19.83 9.51
CA LEU A 440 4.05 -19.32 9.59
C LEU A 440 5.05 -20.17 8.77
N ARG A 441 4.58 -21.14 7.98
CA ARG A 441 5.49 -22.07 7.28
C ARG A 441 6.39 -21.32 6.31
N GLY A 442 7.69 -21.61 6.37
CA GLY A 442 8.69 -20.96 5.52
C GLY A 442 8.99 -19.48 5.85
N ALA A 443 8.38 -18.90 6.88
CA ALA A 443 8.74 -17.56 7.36
C ALA A 443 10.15 -17.54 7.97
N THR A 444 10.84 -16.40 7.89
CA THR A 444 12.20 -16.23 8.45
C THR A 444 12.18 -15.30 9.65
N PHE A 445 12.80 -15.74 10.75
CA PHE A 445 12.79 -15.05 12.05
C PHE A 445 14.18 -14.64 12.52
N LEU A 446 15.11 -14.37 11.61
CA LEU A 446 16.50 -14.09 11.95
C LEU A 446 16.60 -12.89 12.91
N GLY A 447 17.05 -13.14 14.14
CA GLY A 447 17.25 -12.11 15.18
C GLY A 447 15.98 -11.49 15.76
N VAL A 448 14.83 -12.17 15.66
CA VAL A 448 13.56 -11.72 16.24
C VAL A 448 13.53 -11.94 17.75
N ASP A 449 12.91 -11.01 18.48
CA ASP A 449 12.72 -11.06 19.93
C ASP A 449 11.30 -11.53 20.29
N PHE A 450 11.19 -12.75 20.80
CA PHE A 450 9.98 -13.45 21.23
C PHE A 450 9.88 -13.57 22.75
N ARG A 451 10.54 -12.70 23.51
CA ARG A 451 10.47 -12.74 24.97
C ARG A 451 9.02 -12.79 25.46
N GLU A 452 8.72 -13.78 26.30
CA GLU A 452 7.42 -13.96 26.95
C GLU A 452 6.23 -14.21 25.98
N ALA A 453 6.47 -14.60 24.73
CA ALA A 453 5.42 -14.86 23.75
C ALA A 453 4.55 -16.09 24.11
N GLU A 454 3.24 -16.03 23.83
CA GLU A 454 2.28 -17.14 24.02
C GLU A 454 2.00 -17.86 22.68
N LEU A 455 2.53 -19.08 22.53
CA LEU A 455 2.68 -19.83 21.26
C LEU A 455 2.31 -21.33 21.43
N ARG A 456 1.28 -21.65 22.21
CA ARG A 456 0.89 -23.04 22.52
C ARG A 456 0.28 -23.75 21.30
N GLY A 457 0.67 -25.01 21.07
CA GLY A 457 0.07 -25.88 20.03
C GLY A 457 0.36 -25.48 18.58
N ILE A 458 1.38 -24.65 18.35
CA ILE A 458 1.71 -24.09 17.03
C ILE A 458 2.51 -25.07 16.15
N ASP A 459 2.38 -24.97 14.82
CA ASP A 459 3.14 -25.76 13.83
C ASP A 459 4.29 -24.93 13.25
N PHE A 460 5.51 -25.26 13.69
CA PHE A 460 6.77 -24.64 13.32
C PHE A 460 7.72 -25.61 12.60
N ARG A 461 7.19 -26.65 11.94
CA ARG A 461 8.01 -27.62 11.24
C ARG A 461 8.93 -26.98 10.21
N ARG A 462 10.22 -27.34 10.27
CA ARG A 462 11.26 -26.90 9.33
C ARG A 462 11.50 -25.39 9.26
N VAL A 463 11.11 -24.64 10.28
CA VAL A 463 11.37 -23.20 10.37
C VAL A 463 12.82 -22.95 10.83
N ASP A 464 13.44 -21.87 10.35
CA ASP A 464 14.77 -21.44 10.76
C ASP A 464 14.68 -20.29 11.76
N PHE A 465 15.05 -20.58 13.00
CA PHE A 465 15.07 -19.66 14.13
C PHE A 465 16.47 -19.25 14.56
N SER A 466 17.52 -19.60 13.80
CA SER A 466 18.92 -19.40 14.23
C SER A 466 19.18 -17.98 14.74
N GLY A 467 19.72 -17.84 15.95
CA GLY A 467 20.01 -16.56 16.60
C GLY A 467 18.82 -15.76 17.16
N ALA A 468 17.59 -16.27 17.11
CA ALA A 468 16.42 -15.65 17.75
C ALA A 468 16.47 -15.72 19.29
N ASN A 469 15.72 -14.83 19.94
CA ASN A 469 15.56 -14.79 21.41
C ASN A 469 14.13 -15.15 21.83
N PHE A 470 13.99 -16.21 22.60
CA PHE A 470 12.73 -16.80 23.07
C PHE A 470 12.64 -16.88 24.59
N SER A 471 13.47 -16.13 25.33
CA SER A 471 13.52 -16.31 26.78
C SER A 471 12.17 -16.05 27.44
N GLY A 472 11.70 -17.01 28.25
CA GLY A 472 10.41 -16.94 28.95
C GLY A 472 9.16 -17.22 28.10
N ALA A 473 9.29 -17.54 26.80
CA ALA A 473 8.15 -17.81 25.93
C ALA A 473 7.47 -19.16 26.22
N ASN A 474 6.18 -19.29 25.87
CA ASN A 474 5.36 -20.47 26.14
C ASN A 474 4.89 -21.16 24.85
N PHE A 475 5.34 -22.40 24.65
CA PHE A 475 5.19 -23.21 23.45
C PHE A 475 4.55 -24.58 23.71
N GLY A 476 3.90 -24.77 24.87
CA GLY A 476 3.40 -26.08 25.27
C GLY A 476 2.58 -26.77 24.16
N GLY A 477 2.95 -28.00 23.80
CA GLY A 477 2.30 -28.81 22.77
C GLY A 477 2.57 -28.44 21.30
N GLY A 478 3.51 -27.54 21.00
CA GLY A 478 3.86 -27.18 19.61
C GLY A 478 4.62 -28.28 18.85
N ASP A 479 4.58 -28.25 17.52
CA ASP A 479 5.34 -29.13 16.62
C ASP A 479 6.47 -28.34 15.93
N PHE A 480 7.71 -28.68 16.25
CA PHE A 480 8.93 -28.07 15.77
C PHE A 480 9.80 -29.06 14.98
N SER A 481 9.20 -30.15 14.48
CA SER A 481 9.99 -31.20 13.84
C SER A 481 10.79 -30.67 12.63
N GLY A 482 12.10 -30.97 12.62
CA GLY A 482 13.06 -30.50 11.63
C GLY A 482 13.40 -29.00 11.66
N ALA A 483 12.99 -28.24 12.68
CA ALA A 483 13.31 -26.82 12.81
C ALA A 483 14.80 -26.58 13.17
N LYS A 484 15.32 -25.38 12.89
CA LYS A 484 16.70 -24.97 13.20
C LYS A 484 16.73 -23.91 14.28
N PHE A 485 17.52 -24.14 15.33
CA PHE A 485 17.66 -23.33 16.53
C PHE A 485 19.14 -23.08 16.87
N SER A 486 20.03 -23.06 15.88
CA SER A 486 21.46 -22.89 16.15
C SER A 486 21.73 -21.54 16.83
N GLY A 487 22.34 -21.57 18.02
CA GLY A 487 22.71 -20.36 18.79
C GLY A 487 21.54 -19.52 19.32
N THR A 488 20.33 -20.07 19.41
CA THR A 488 19.16 -19.34 19.93
C THR A 488 19.15 -19.25 21.46
N ASN A 489 18.60 -18.16 22.00
CA ASN A 489 18.34 -18.05 23.44
C ASN A 489 16.92 -18.50 23.78
N LEU A 490 16.77 -19.57 24.54
CA LEU A 490 15.50 -20.22 24.93
C LEU A 490 15.38 -20.32 26.46
N SER A 491 16.14 -19.53 27.22
CA SER A 491 16.21 -19.61 28.67
C SER A 491 14.85 -19.36 29.34
N GLY A 492 14.43 -20.22 30.26
CA GLY A 492 13.17 -20.09 30.99
C GLY A 492 11.90 -20.29 30.16
N ALA A 493 12.00 -20.68 28.89
CA ALA A 493 10.84 -20.95 28.04
C ALA A 493 10.11 -22.24 28.44
N ASN A 494 8.81 -22.33 28.19
CA ASN A 494 7.98 -23.50 28.43
C ASN A 494 7.69 -24.26 27.13
N PHE A 495 8.13 -25.48 27.02
CA PHE A 495 7.99 -26.40 25.88
C PHE A 495 7.37 -27.75 26.29
N SER A 496 6.63 -27.78 27.40
CA SER A 496 5.99 -29.01 27.87
C SER A 496 5.15 -29.69 26.77
N ASN A 497 5.35 -30.99 26.58
CA ASN A 497 4.69 -31.82 25.56
C ASN A 497 4.91 -31.40 24.09
N ALA A 498 5.91 -30.57 23.79
CA ALA A 498 6.23 -30.19 22.40
C ALA A 498 6.96 -31.31 21.64
N ASP A 499 6.83 -31.33 20.30
CA ASP A 499 7.54 -32.25 19.41
C ASP A 499 8.71 -31.54 18.71
N PHE A 500 9.90 -32.12 18.78
CA PHE A 500 11.17 -31.60 18.30
C PHE A 500 11.97 -32.64 17.50
N ARG A 501 11.33 -33.69 17.01
CA ARG A 501 12.03 -34.74 16.25
C ARG A 501 12.85 -34.13 15.10
N GLU A 502 14.10 -34.59 14.95
CA GLU A 502 15.03 -34.16 13.90
C GLU A 502 15.41 -32.66 13.91
N ALA A 503 15.08 -31.90 14.96
CA ALA A 503 15.44 -30.49 15.05
C ALA A 503 16.94 -30.29 15.38
N ASN A 504 17.50 -29.15 14.98
CA ASN A 504 18.90 -28.79 15.20
C ASN A 504 19.02 -27.67 16.25
N PHE A 505 19.63 -27.97 17.39
CA PHE A 505 19.80 -27.11 18.55
C PHE A 505 21.27 -26.84 18.91
N ARG A 506 22.19 -26.97 17.95
CA ARG A 506 23.63 -26.82 18.21
C ARG A 506 23.92 -25.48 18.90
N LYS A 507 24.55 -25.53 20.08
CA LYS A 507 24.89 -24.36 20.93
C LYS A 507 23.71 -23.48 21.37
N ALA A 508 22.47 -23.99 21.35
CA ALA A 508 21.32 -23.26 21.88
C ALA A 508 21.41 -23.13 23.42
N ASN A 509 20.82 -22.06 23.97
CA ASN A 509 20.73 -21.84 25.42
C ASN A 509 19.32 -22.16 25.95
N PHE A 510 19.19 -23.19 26.77
CA PHE A 510 17.95 -23.66 27.38
C PHE A 510 17.93 -23.53 28.91
N SER A 511 18.79 -22.71 29.50
CA SER A 511 18.91 -22.66 30.97
C SER A 511 17.57 -22.36 31.64
N GLY A 512 17.15 -23.22 32.59
CA GLY A 512 15.89 -23.10 33.32
C GLY A 512 14.60 -23.30 32.51
N ALA A 513 14.69 -23.77 31.25
CA ALA A 513 13.52 -24.04 30.44
C ALA A 513 12.76 -25.30 30.90
N ASN A 514 11.45 -25.38 30.59
CA ASN A 514 10.59 -26.51 30.91
C ASN A 514 10.28 -27.34 29.66
N PHE A 515 10.70 -28.60 29.64
CA PHE A 515 10.53 -29.58 28.57
C PHE A 515 9.82 -30.86 29.04
N SER A 516 9.06 -30.80 30.13
CA SER A 516 8.39 -31.99 30.66
C SER A 516 7.51 -32.68 29.59
N GLY A 517 7.72 -33.97 29.39
CA GLY A 517 7.02 -34.77 28.37
C GLY A 517 7.30 -34.41 26.90
N ALA A 518 8.29 -33.55 26.60
CA ALA A 518 8.63 -33.18 25.23
C ALA A 518 9.31 -34.35 24.47
N ASN A 519 9.18 -34.37 23.14
CA ASN A 519 9.74 -35.40 22.27
C ASN A 519 10.88 -34.86 21.39
N PHE A 520 12.10 -35.33 21.59
CA PHE A 520 13.32 -34.87 20.92
C PHE A 520 14.01 -35.95 20.07
N GLY A 521 13.34 -37.07 19.78
CA GLY A 521 13.95 -38.22 19.13
C GLY A 521 14.81 -37.85 17.91
N GLY A 522 16.09 -38.24 17.94
CA GLY A 522 17.05 -38.03 16.84
C GLY A 522 17.51 -36.57 16.60
N GLY A 523 17.24 -35.62 17.50
CA GLY A 523 17.73 -34.23 17.36
C GLY A 523 19.24 -34.05 17.62
N ASP A 524 19.81 -32.96 17.11
CA ASP A 524 21.21 -32.56 17.38
C ASP A 524 21.29 -31.41 18.37
N PHE A 525 21.80 -31.69 19.58
CA PHE A 525 21.94 -30.76 20.70
C PHE A 525 23.40 -30.48 21.04
N SER A 526 24.34 -30.82 20.16
CA SER A 526 25.77 -30.73 20.47
C SER A 526 26.17 -29.34 21.02
N GLY A 527 26.73 -29.34 22.23
CA GLY A 527 27.17 -28.14 22.96
C GLY A 527 26.04 -27.21 23.44
N ALA A 528 24.79 -27.66 23.50
CA ALA A 528 23.68 -26.88 24.06
C ALA A 528 23.74 -26.78 25.59
N ASN A 529 23.17 -25.72 26.15
CA ASN A 529 23.12 -25.48 27.59
C ASN A 529 21.73 -25.78 28.17
N PHE A 530 21.59 -26.79 29.00
CA PHE A 530 20.39 -27.20 29.72
C PHE A 530 20.49 -27.00 31.24
N ASP A 531 21.39 -26.15 31.73
CA ASP A 531 21.58 -25.94 33.17
C ASP A 531 20.25 -25.54 33.86
N GLY A 532 19.86 -26.33 34.87
CA GLY A 532 18.60 -26.14 35.61
C GLY A 532 17.31 -26.41 34.83
N ALA A 533 17.36 -26.96 33.62
CA ALA A 533 16.16 -27.25 32.83
C ALA A 533 15.36 -28.44 33.39
N ASN A 534 14.04 -28.44 33.18
CA ASN A 534 13.15 -29.54 33.53
C ASN A 534 12.88 -30.41 32.30
N LEU A 535 13.33 -31.67 32.31
CA LEU A 535 13.13 -32.66 31.24
C LEU A 535 12.40 -33.91 31.74
N VAL A 536 11.65 -33.82 32.84
CA VAL A 536 10.95 -34.98 33.44
C VAL A 536 10.05 -35.66 32.41
N GLY A 537 10.29 -36.96 32.19
CA GLY A 537 9.55 -37.79 31.23
C GLY A 537 9.73 -37.42 29.76
N ALA A 538 10.71 -36.58 29.40
CA ALA A 538 11.00 -36.26 28.01
C ALA A 538 11.63 -37.46 27.26
N ASN A 539 11.47 -37.48 25.93
CA ASN A 539 12.07 -38.50 25.06
C ASN A 539 13.25 -37.93 24.26
N LEU A 540 14.47 -38.35 24.59
CA LEU A 540 15.72 -37.99 23.94
C LEU A 540 16.40 -39.22 23.28
N GLY A 541 15.65 -40.28 23.02
CA GLY A 541 16.18 -41.51 22.42
C GLY A 541 16.93 -41.24 21.11
N GLY A 542 18.17 -41.72 21.03
CA GLY A 542 19.06 -41.56 19.87
C GLY A 542 19.54 -40.14 19.59
N ALA A 543 19.30 -39.16 20.48
CA ALA A 543 19.73 -37.78 20.28
C ALA A 543 21.26 -37.62 20.37
N ASN A 544 21.80 -36.62 19.66
CA ASN A 544 23.20 -36.20 19.80
C ASN A 544 23.33 -35.12 20.89
N LEU A 545 23.83 -35.51 22.06
CA LEU A 545 24.00 -34.68 23.25
C LEU A 545 25.49 -34.49 23.60
N THR A 546 26.39 -34.58 22.62
CA THR A 546 27.82 -34.45 22.88
C THR A 546 28.15 -33.07 23.47
N GLY A 547 28.82 -33.07 24.63
CA GLY A 547 29.28 -31.85 25.30
C GLY A 547 28.16 -30.92 25.80
N THR A 548 26.94 -31.41 25.96
CA THR A 548 25.84 -30.62 26.54
C THR A 548 26.04 -30.36 28.03
N ASP A 549 25.54 -29.24 28.51
CA ASP A 549 25.55 -28.88 29.94
C ASP A 549 24.19 -29.16 30.58
N PHE A 550 24.09 -30.21 31.38
CA PHE A 550 22.89 -30.61 32.12
C PHE A 550 23.02 -30.35 33.63
N ARG A 551 23.98 -29.52 34.09
CA ARG A 551 24.17 -29.26 35.51
C ARG A 551 22.87 -28.80 36.16
N ARG A 552 22.54 -29.39 37.33
CA ARG A 552 21.30 -29.09 38.08
C ARG A 552 19.99 -29.34 37.31
N GLY A 553 20.03 -30.03 36.16
CA GLY A 553 18.83 -30.39 35.41
C GLY A 553 17.98 -31.44 36.13
N GLN A 554 16.67 -31.42 35.87
CA GLN A 554 15.71 -32.43 36.33
C GLN A 554 15.41 -33.39 35.18
N LEU A 555 15.96 -34.60 35.21
CA LEU A 555 15.85 -35.60 34.15
C LEU A 555 15.27 -36.93 34.66
N SER A 556 14.50 -36.91 35.76
CA SER A 556 13.90 -38.14 36.29
C SER A 556 12.93 -38.77 35.28
N GLY A 557 13.07 -40.08 35.10
CA GLY A 557 12.28 -40.88 34.15
C GLY A 557 12.48 -40.51 32.67
N VAL A 558 13.53 -39.77 32.32
CA VAL A 558 13.81 -39.40 30.91
C VAL A 558 14.20 -40.63 30.09
N ASN A 559 13.81 -40.67 28.81
CA ASN A 559 14.31 -41.67 27.87
C ASN A 559 15.55 -41.12 27.13
N LEU A 560 16.72 -41.66 27.43
CA LEU A 560 18.02 -41.39 26.81
C LEU A 560 18.59 -42.63 26.10
N SER A 561 17.76 -43.63 25.80
CA SER A 561 18.20 -44.87 25.14
C SER A 561 18.96 -44.56 23.84
N ARG A 562 20.15 -45.15 23.70
CA ARG A 562 21.06 -44.99 22.55
C ARG A 562 21.49 -43.55 22.24
N ALA A 563 21.28 -42.60 23.16
CA ALA A 563 21.72 -41.22 22.97
C ALA A 563 23.24 -41.10 23.13
N ASN A 564 23.83 -40.10 22.48
CA ASN A 564 25.26 -39.79 22.59
C ASN A 564 25.48 -38.62 23.56
N LEU A 565 25.75 -38.92 24.82
CA LEU A 565 26.11 -37.99 25.89
C LEU A 565 27.64 -37.87 26.11
N SER A 566 28.47 -38.25 25.13
CA SER A 566 29.92 -38.19 25.31
C SER A 566 30.37 -36.78 25.70
N LYS A 567 31.22 -36.69 26.73
CA LYS A 567 31.73 -35.43 27.31
C LYS A 567 30.65 -34.47 27.85
N ALA A 568 29.43 -34.93 28.08
CA ALA A 568 28.38 -34.10 28.69
C ALA A 568 28.71 -33.75 30.15
N TYR A 569 28.24 -32.59 30.62
CA TYR A 569 28.36 -32.15 32.01
C TYR A 569 27.05 -32.39 32.75
N LEU A 570 26.99 -33.42 33.59
CA LEU A 570 25.79 -33.86 34.31
C LEU A 570 25.90 -33.67 35.83
N ALA A 571 26.92 -32.94 36.30
CA ALA A 571 27.18 -32.82 37.72
C ALA A 571 25.97 -32.29 38.51
N GLY A 572 25.53 -33.06 39.51
CA GLY A 572 24.39 -32.74 40.36
C GLY A 572 23.01 -32.84 39.68
N ALA A 573 22.91 -33.43 38.49
CA ALA A 573 21.63 -33.67 37.82
C ALA A 573 20.85 -34.84 38.45
N ASP A 574 19.52 -34.81 38.34
CA ASP A 574 18.63 -35.91 38.74
C ASP A 574 18.27 -36.77 37.52
N LEU A 575 18.86 -37.95 37.39
CA LEU A 575 18.55 -38.98 36.38
C LEU A 575 17.87 -40.21 37.03
N SER A 576 17.20 -40.04 38.17
CA SER A 576 16.53 -41.16 38.83
C SER A 576 15.47 -41.81 37.91
N GLY A 577 15.53 -43.13 37.77
CA GLY A 577 14.65 -43.91 36.89
C GLY A 577 14.78 -43.64 35.39
N ALA A 578 15.85 -42.96 34.93
CA ALA A 578 16.07 -42.71 33.51
C ALA A 578 16.41 -43.99 32.73
N ASP A 579 15.99 -44.08 31.47
CA ASP A 579 16.43 -45.11 30.52
C ASP A 579 17.68 -44.63 29.77
N LEU A 580 18.85 -45.17 30.11
CA LEU A 580 20.14 -44.90 29.48
C LEU A 580 20.63 -46.13 28.68
N SER A 581 19.74 -47.06 28.33
CA SER A 581 20.10 -48.32 27.67
C SER A 581 20.84 -48.06 26.34
N GLY A 582 22.05 -48.59 26.23
CA GLY A 582 22.92 -48.41 25.06
C GLY A 582 23.44 -46.99 24.82
N ALA A 583 23.29 -46.06 25.78
CA ALA A 583 23.77 -44.69 25.64
C ALA A 583 25.32 -44.60 25.69
N ASP A 584 25.88 -43.58 25.02
CA ASP A 584 27.31 -43.26 25.09
C ASP A 584 27.55 -42.10 26.06
N LEU A 585 28.12 -42.40 27.22
CA LEU A 585 28.50 -41.47 28.29
C LEU A 585 30.04 -41.34 28.39
N SER A 586 30.79 -41.71 27.35
CA SER A 586 32.26 -41.70 27.39
C SER A 586 32.79 -40.30 27.71
N GLY A 587 33.60 -40.19 28.77
CA GLY A 587 34.16 -38.93 29.26
C GLY A 587 33.16 -37.94 29.86
N ALA A 588 31.92 -38.35 30.14
CA ALA A 588 30.93 -37.50 30.79
C ALA A 588 31.27 -37.22 32.26
N ASP A 589 30.89 -36.05 32.76
CA ASP A 589 31.00 -35.69 34.18
C ASP A 589 29.68 -35.98 34.90
N LEU A 590 29.63 -37.11 35.61
CA LEU A 590 28.49 -37.58 36.40
C LEU A 590 28.70 -37.31 37.91
N THR A 591 29.60 -36.41 38.30
CA THR A 591 29.88 -36.10 39.71
C THR A 591 28.61 -35.71 40.47
N ALA A 592 28.33 -36.36 41.60
CA ALA A 592 27.13 -36.11 42.44
C ALA A 592 25.76 -36.25 41.72
N THR A 593 25.70 -37.00 40.61
CA THR A 593 24.47 -37.24 39.86
C THR A 593 23.61 -38.28 40.56
N ASP A 594 22.28 -38.09 40.60
CA ASP A 594 21.37 -39.15 41.05
C ASP A 594 20.99 -40.06 39.89
N LEU A 595 21.46 -41.31 39.89
CA LEU A 595 21.12 -42.34 38.91
C LEU A 595 20.23 -43.43 39.53
N SER A 596 19.64 -43.20 40.70
CA SER A 596 18.91 -44.24 41.42
C SER A 596 17.81 -44.86 40.56
N GLY A 597 17.82 -46.18 40.38
CA GLY A 597 16.84 -46.90 39.56
C GLY A 597 16.98 -46.74 38.04
N ALA A 598 18.04 -46.11 37.53
CA ALA A 598 18.26 -45.92 36.09
C ALA A 598 18.69 -47.21 35.38
N ASP A 599 18.30 -47.37 34.11
CA ASP A 599 18.73 -48.48 33.25
C ASP A 599 20.00 -48.08 32.46
N LEU A 600 21.16 -48.62 32.82
CA LEU A 600 22.44 -48.42 32.14
C LEU A 600 22.82 -49.64 31.28
N SER A 601 21.90 -50.54 30.96
CA SER A 601 22.19 -51.76 30.22
C SER A 601 22.86 -51.45 28.87
N GLY A 602 24.03 -52.03 28.63
CA GLY A 602 24.82 -51.79 27.40
C GLY A 602 25.38 -50.38 27.22
N ALA A 603 25.29 -49.49 28.22
CA ALA A 603 25.82 -48.13 28.13
C ALA A 603 27.36 -48.10 28.14
N ARG A 604 27.96 -47.10 27.48
CA ARG A 604 29.42 -46.87 27.47
C ARG A 604 29.79 -45.73 28.40
N LEU A 605 30.54 -45.99 29.45
CA LEU A 605 30.95 -45.00 30.46
C LEU A 605 32.48 -44.82 30.48
N SER A 606 33.18 -45.15 29.40
CA SER A 606 34.64 -45.14 29.41
C SER A 606 35.20 -43.75 29.71
N GLY A 607 35.97 -43.60 30.80
CA GLY A 607 36.51 -42.31 31.22
C GLY A 607 35.52 -41.36 31.91
N ALA A 608 34.31 -41.82 32.24
CA ALA A 608 33.32 -41.00 32.95
C ALA A 608 33.70 -40.74 34.42
N ARG A 609 33.35 -39.56 34.95
CA ARG A 609 33.61 -39.19 36.35
C ARG A 609 32.37 -39.47 37.20
N LEU A 610 32.45 -40.41 38.14
CA LEU A 610 31.29 -40.88 38.93
C LEU A 610 31.34 -40.48 40.41
N SER A 611 32.29 -39.62 40.81
CA SER A 611 32.50 -39.28 42.22
C SER A 611 31.21 -38.80 42.90
N GLY A 612 30.73 -39.55 43.89
CA GLY A 612 29.52 -39.21 44.66
C GLY A 612 28.20 -39.41 43.92
N ALA A 613 28.20 -40.09 42.77
CA ALA A 613 26.98 -40.42 42.05
C ALA A 613 26.15 -41.47 42.81
N ARG A 614 24.83 -41.28 42.90
CA ARG A 614 23.93 -42.24 43.57
C ARG A 614 23.50 -43.30 42.58
N LEU A 615 23.83 -44.55 42.89
CA LEU A 615 23.78 -45.64 41.93
C LEU A 615 22.85 -46.78 42.37
N SER A 616 22.12 -46.61 43.47
CA SER A 616 21.25 -47.64 44.04
C SER A 616 20.16 -48.08 43.07
N GLY A 617 20.04 -49.40 42.85
CA GLY A 617 18.97 -49.99 42.04
C GLY A 617 19.10 -49.82 40.52
N THR A 618 20.26 -49.40 40.01
CA THR A 618 20.48 -49.33 38.55
C THR A 618 20.70 -50.70 37.92
N ASP A 619 20.17 -50.94 36.72
CA ASP A 619 20.62 -52.05 35.87
C ASP A 619 21.93 -51.66 35.16
N ARG A 620 22.99 -52.47 35.30
CA ARG A 620 24.30 -52.23 34.65
C ARG A 620 24.74 -53.39 33.77
N SER A 621 23.80 -54.23 33.36
CA SER A 621 24.09 -55.40 32.54
C SER A 621 24.82 -54.99 31.25
N SER A 622 25.97 -55.59 30.99
CA SER A 622 26.79 -55.30 29.78
C SER A 622 27.29 -53.86 29.62
N ALA A 623 27.28 -53.03 30.68
CA ALA A 623 27.82 -51.67 30.62
C ALA A 623 29.36 -51.66 30.59
N ASP A 624 29.96 -50.77 29.78
CA ASP A 624 31.42 -50.59 29.71
C ASP A 624 31.87 -49.49 30.67
N LEU A 625 32.42 -49.89 31.83
CA LEU A 625 32.92 -48.99 32.87
C LEU A 625 34.43 -48.74 32.82
N ARG A 626 35.14 -49.13 31.74
CA ARG A 626 36.61 -49.04 31.69
C ARG A 626 37.11 -47.61 31.86
N GLY A 627 37.95 -47.36 32.87
CA GLY A 627 38.47 -46.03 33.16
C GLY A 627 37.43 -45.04 33.69
N ALA A 628 36.20 -45.48 33.99
CA ALA A 628 35.31 -44.70 34.83
C ALA A 628 35.92 -44.60 36.23
N ILE A 629 35.86 -43.42 36.85
CA ILE A 629 36.50 -43.17 38.16
C ILE A 629 35.40 -43.08 39.23
N PRO A 630 35.10 -44.18 39.96
CA PRO A 630 34.28 -44.13 41.15
C PRO A 630 35.08 -43.54 42.32
N SER A 631 34.39 -42.89 43.26
CA SER A 631 35.00 -42.53 44.54
C SER A 631 34.95 -43.73 45.51
N GLY A 632 35.88 -43.80 46.45
CA GLY A 632 36.04 -44.94 47.36
C GLY A 632 34.86 -45.21 48.31
N ASP A 633 33.86 -44.32 48.34
CA ASP A 633 32.63 -44.46 49.13
C ASP A 633 31.43 -44.99 48.29
N ASP A 634 31.59 -45.16 46.96
CA ASP A 634 30.51 -45.53 46.03
C ASP A 634 30.24 -47.05 45.91
N LEU A 635 30.99 -47.88 46.63
CA LEU A 635 30.89 -49.35 46.58
C LEU A 635 30.48 -49.92 47.95
N HIS A 636 29.19 -49.89 48.26
CA HIS A 636 28.66 -50.62 49.41
C HIS A 636 28.36 -52.08 49.02
N GLY A 637 28.67 -53.03 49.92
CA GLY A 637 28.71 -54.47 49.64
C GLY A 637 27.43 -55.14 49.14
N SER A 638 26.31 -54.42 49.01
CA SER A 638 25.07 -54.87 48.36
C SER A 638 25.03 -54.61 46.84
N ASP A 639 25.94 -53.81 46.28
CA ASP A 639 25.96 -53.39 44.86
C ASP A 639 26.64 -54.39 43.90
N LEU A 640 27.07 -55.57 44.40
CA LEU A 640 27.74 -56.63 43.62
C LEU A 640 26.91 -57.93 43.51
N VAL A 641 25.66 -57.93 43.97
CA VAL A 641 24.80 -59.11 43.89
C VAL A 641 24.01 -59.05 42.57
N GLY A 642 24.58 -59.57 41.49
CA GLY A 642 23.84 -59.74 40.23
C GLY A 642 24.64 -59.89 38.94
N THR A 643 25.97 -59.87 38.95
CA THR A 643 26.74 -60.10 37.72
C THR A 643 27.10 -61.59 37.60
N ASP A 644 26.29 -62.32 36.82
CA ASP A 644 26.67 -63.63 36.31
C ASP A 644 28.00 -63.50 35.56
N SER A 645 29.03 -64.18 36.07
CA SER A 645 30.32 -64.50 35.46
C SER A 645 30.85 -63.52 34.41
N MET A 646 31.45 -62.40 34.83
CA MET A 646 32.47 -61.73 34.01
C MET A 646 33.65 -61.34 34.89
N SER A 647 34.84 -61.72 34.44
CA SER A 647 36.12 -61.34 35.02
C SER A 647 36.22 -59.82 35.10
N LEU A 648 36.11 -59.29 36.32
CA LEU A 648 36.36 -57.88 36.60
C LEU A 648 37.87 -57.62 36.54
N THR A 649 38.42 -57.33 35.36
CA THR A 649 39.82 -56.88 35.24
C THR A 649 39.89 -55.38 35.53
N ILE A 650 40.07 -55.03 36.80
CA ILE A 650 40.35 -53.64 37.21
C ILE A 650 41.81 -53.32 36.83
N HIS A 651 42.02 -52.53 35.77
CA HIS A 651 43.32 -51.88 35.54
C HIS A 651 43.38 -50.64 36.44
N VAL A 652 44.03 -50.78 37.60
CA VAL A 652 44.33 -49.64 38.47
C VAL A 652 45.64 -49.02 37.97
N ASP A 653 45.57 -47.79 37.45
CA ASP A 653 46.76 -47.01 37.15
C ASP A 653 47.35 -46.50 38.48
N LEU A 654 48.42 -47.17 38.94
CA LEU A 654 48.98 -46.99 40.29
C LEU A 654 49.69 -45.64 40.50
N GLU A 655 49.81 -44.80 39.47
CA GLU A 655 50.46 -43.49 39.57
C GLU A 655 49.50 -42.34 39.96
N ALA A 656 48.19 -42.55 39.98
CA ALA A 656 47.19 -41.47 40.16
C ALA A 656 46.44 -41.45 41.50
N LEU A 657 46.75 -42.35 42.46
CA LEU A 657 45.99 -42.50 43.71
C LEU A 657 46.82 -42.20 44.96
N ASN A 658 46.28 -41.35 45.83
CA ASN A 658 46.82 -41.08 47.16
C ASN A 658 46.69 -42.36 48.02
N VAL A 659 47.79 -42.76 48.67
CA VAL A 659 48.03 -44.05 49.36
C VAL A 659 46.90 -44.55 50.30
N PRO A 660 46.10 -43.70 50.98
CA PRO A 660 45.00 -44.18 51.83
C PRO A 660 43.82 -44.84 51.10
N VAL A 661 43.61 -44.52 49.80
CA VAL A 661 42.45 -45.01 49.02
C VAL A 661 42.68 -46.45 48.54
N VAL A 662 43.92 -46.80 48.18
CA VAL A 662 44.31 -48.14 47.74
C VAL A 662 44.08 -49.17 48.86
N GLY A 663 44.39 -48.83 50.11
CA GLY A 663 44.16 -49.72 51.25
C GLY A 663 42.68 -50.00 51.53
N ARG A 664 41.79 -49.03 51.31
CA ARG A 664 40.34 -49.22 51.47
C ARG A 664 39.73 -50.03 50.33
N LEU A 665 40.18 -49.81 49.10
CA LEU A 665 39.74 -50.55 47.92
C LEU A 665 40.12 -52.04 48.01
N ILE A 666 41.36 -52.32 48.43
CA ILE A 666 41.83 -53.70 48.68
C ILE A 666 41.04 -54.35 49.81
N ALA A 667 40.75 -53.64 50.91
CA ALA A 667 39.96 -54.17 52.02
C ALA A 667 38.48 -54.40 51.69
N ALA A 668 37.93 -53.66 50.72
CA ALA A 668 36.57 -53.84 50.21
C ALA A 668 36.50 -55.04 49.24
N LEU A 669 37.49 -55.18 48.35
CA LEU A 669 37.63 -56.32 47.45
C LEU A 669 37.87 -57.64 48.21
N GLN A 670 38.70 -57.62 49.26
CA GLN A 670 38.94 -58.78 50.14
C GLN A 670 37.67 -59.22 50.90
N ARG A 671 36.85 -58.27 51.38
CA ARG A 671 35.59 -58.58 52.08
C ARG A 671 34.51 -59.13 51.14
N SER A 672 34.47 -58.65 49.90
CA SER A 672 33.54 -59.15 48.88
C SER A 672 33.93 -60.55 48.37
N TYR A 673 35.23 -60.82 48.16
CA TYR A 673 35.71 -62.11 47.67
C TYR A 673 35.66 -63.22 48.74
N ALA A 674 35.96 -62.91 50.00
CA ALA A 674 35.87 -63.86 51.11
C ALA A 674 34.43 -64.29 51.43
N ALA A 675 33.41 -63.49 51.07
CA ALA A 675 32.01 -63.81 51.31
C ALA A 675 31.41 -64.80 50.29
N ASN A 676 32.04 -65.01 49.12
CA ASN A 676 31.40 -65.72 48.00
C ASN A 676 32.09 -66.99 47.47
N THR A 677 33.40 -67.24 47.69
CA THR A 677 34.06 -68.39 47.01
C THR A 677 35.11 -69.19 47.81
N GLY A 678 35.46 -68.81 49.04
CA GLY A 678 36.35 -69.62 49.90
C GLY A 678 37.78 -69.87 49.39
N GLY A 679 38.30 -69.08 48.43
CA GLY A 679 39.65 -69.21 47.89
C GLY A 679 40.49 -67.92 47.98
N MET A 680 41.82 -68.07 48.18
CA MET A 680 42.82 -66.98 48.15
C MET A 680 43.19 -66.60 46.71
N LEU A 681 43.40 -65.30 46.45
CA LEU A 681 43.91 -64.75 45.18
C LEU A 681 45.45 -64.91 45.10
N GLU A 682 45.96 -65.45 43.99
CA GLU A 682 47.38 -65.43 43.63
C GLU A 682 47.72 -64.12 42.89
N LEU A 683 48.74 -63.40 43.37
CA LEU A 683 49.32 -62.23 42.70
C LEU A 683 50.42 -62.73 41.75
N VAL A 684 50.29 -62.44 40.46
CA VAL A 684 51.37 -62.66 39.47
C VAL A 684 51.98 -61.30 39.14
N ASP A 685 53.25 -61.10 39.52
CA ASP A 685 54.06 -59.94 39.13
C ASP A 685 54.36 -60.00 37.63
N SER A 686 54.07 -58.92 36.90
CA SER A 686 54.45 -58.74 35.49
C SER A 686 55.70 -57.86 35.36
N GLU A 687 56.67 -58.32 34.55
CA GLU A 687 57.97 -57.70 34.25
C GLU A 687 57.89 -56.25 33.71
N PRO A 688 58.93 -55.43 33.91
CA PRO A 688 58.96 -54.03 33.45
C PRO A 688 59.21 -53.90 31.93
N LEU A 689 58.45 -53.01 31.28
CA LEU A 689 58.61 -52.62 29.86
C LEU A 689 59.90 -51.79 29.61
N PRO A 690 60.50 -51.85 28.40
CA PRO A 690 61.71 -51.10 28.05
C PRO A 690 61.42 -49.62 27.70
N PRO A 691 62.44 -48.73 27.79
CA PRO A 691 62.24 -47.27 27.69
C PRO A 691 62.01 -46.77 26.25
N GLN A 692 61.13 -45.78 26.10
CA GLN A 692 60.87 -45.07 24.83
C GLN A 692 61.94 -43.97 24.53
N PRO A 693 62.18 -43.64 23.24
CA PRO A 693 63.14 -42.60 22.84
C PRO A 693 62.58 -41.17 22.99
N PRO A 694 63.44 -40.13 23.05
CA PRO A 694 63.05 -38.79 23.46
C PRO A 694 62.30 -37.99 22.38
N ARG A 695 61.34 -37.18 22.86
CA ARG A 695 60.51 -36.23 22.09
C ARG A 695 61.36 -35.12 21.45
N GLN A 696 61.23 -34.92 20.15
CA GLN A 696 61.72 -33.72 19.47
C GLN A 696 60.85 -32.50 19.85
N GLN A 697 61.49 -31.51 20.46
CA GLN A 697 60.94 -30.16 20.63
C GLN A 697 60.73 -29.51 19.25
N LYS A 698 59.48 -29.23 18.86
CA LYS A 698 59.19 -28.22 17.84
C LYS A 698 59.29 -26.85 18.50
N ARG A 699 60.33 -26.10 18.11
CA ARG A 699 60.52 -24.68 18.39
C ARG A 699 59.49 -23.86 17.63
N ASP A 700 59.00 -22.84 18.32
CA ASP A 700 58.33 -21.65 17.78
C ASP A 700 59.09 -21.05 16.60
N LEU A 701 58.35 -20.67 15.56
CA LEU A 701 58.74 -19.68 14.57
C LEU A 701 57.60 -18.66 14.48
N THR A 702 57.82 -17.53 15.14
CA THR A 702 57.23 -16.23 14.82
C THR A 702 57.83 -15.74 13.48
N ASP A 703 57.01 -15.37 12.50
CA ASP A 703 56.87 -13.97 12.04
C ASP A 703 56.01 -13.77 10.75
N VAL A 704 55.18 -12.73 10.84
CA VAL A 704 54.68 -11.74 9.85
C VAL A 704 54.13 -12.17 8.48
N GLY A 705 52.87 -11.74 8.25
CA GLY A 705 52.19 -11.65 6.95
C GLY A 705 50.73 -11.25 7.12
#